data_AF-B8KYM2-F1
#
_entry.id   AF-B8KYM2-F1
#
_cell.length_a   1.000
_cell.length_b   1.000
_cell.length_c   1.000
_cell.angle_alpha   90.00
_cell.angle_beta   90.00
_cell.angle_gamma   90.00
#
_symmetry.space_group_name_H-M   'P 1'
#
loop_
_entity.id
_entity.type
_entity.pdbx_description
1 polymer ?
#
loop_
_entity_poly.entity_id
_entity_poly.type
_entity_poly.pdbx_seq_one_letter_code
_entity_poly.pdbx_strand_id
1 'polypeptide(L)'
;MRQLFFTNYMSGRVGLSNSIMSIECAVMMAFLTKRFLLLDGNTPPLANLVDYDGRVDNSRPSRVTDLMDIPVPWSESAENEVAHLDAEELTQHSLMDTVFHVPGSVDIGSQDAVDFARGRTEWVGEDPRLAEVPLLRVSELPLVPGRDQHRNNLCFYSYLFYLDPEHRKAVYNLLTRMQAQAPYAELAQKVAFDLGDFNAIHMRRGDFKVTYGVTVLDRQPWEAIDAMDHHFDRDDRLLICTDERDDPFFHDIKQCFNDHVFVDHHILDYYAAEFAALPQNDSLALAYLSQLVAAYSKDFIGSMTSTYTGMIQRLRGNRGVHEPFKFLWNELPDPGDTLERGSHPVSNCVPLEQGIMVPEFDGPYSWNHYSPLINPAWMREWPESFLTPEVLASGRFGSAGQQGSTQSIPQTSENAYAYFEGLRFRIKSTVPGLAKKLTEMLYDDIEHPETNVIADIEVKSLGKAFLVRLPEAPTTRVAEEAEVPGAILKKIIPLLARTRRHCCWLAGMALRRSGKTILVLGDWSAEDAGIGLADALGRDGWQLLGDTALPLRTQDWSLVPFTRIDNNYGQPSLQDIGNPTIDAIVYCARQLQNHTALFQLSPSAAVAEMTRSSITFPSDRDTTIKNLCKLAESIPVYQLCYSHLESASAPLESLFADSDAVSQD
;
A
#
# COMPACT_ATOMS: atom_id res chain seq x y z
N MET A 1 33.00 23.11 26.22
CA MET A 1 32.73 21.89 25.44
C MET A 1 31.60 22.24 24.48
N ARG A 2 31.71 21.90 23.19
CA ARG A 2 30.63 22.17 22.23
C ARG A 2 29.47 21.20 22.45
N GLN A 3 28.25 21.70 22.37
CA GLN A 3 27.04 20.94 22.70
C GLN A 3 26.11 20.85 21.49
N LEU A 4 25.37 19.75 21.41
CA LEU A 4 24.22 19.56 20.52
C LEU A 4 22.98 19.44 21.40
N PHE A 5 22.11 20.45 21.38
CA PHE A 5 20.78 20.37 21.96
C PHE A 5 19.82 19.75 20.96
N PHE A 6 19.22 18.62 21.30
CA PHE A 6 18.30 17.90 20.42
C PHE A 6 16.98 17.66 21.14
N THR A 7 15.88 18.14 20.55
CA THR A 7 14.53 17.84 21.03
C THR A 7 14.07 16.51 20.44
N ASN A 8 13.85 15.52 21.29
CA ASN A 8 13.24 14.24 20.90
C ASN A 8 11.88 14.47 20.24
N TYR A 9 11.48 13.61 19.30
CA TYR A 9 10.25 13.77 18.53
C TYR A 9 9.01 13.99 19.42
N MET A 10 8.24 15.04 19.13
CA MET A 10 7.12 15.56 19.93
C MET A 10 7.46 15.73 21.41
N SER A 11 8.68 16.20 21.70
CA SER A 11 9.26 16.28 23.04
C SER A 11 9.17 14.96 23.84
N GLY A 12 9.20 13.81 23.16
CA GLY A 12 9.08 12.47 23.73
C GLY A 12 7.64 11.99 23.98
N ARG A 13 6.61 12.76 23.63
CA ARG A 13 5.19 12.42 23.86
C ARG A 13 4.57 11.56 22.76
N VAL A 14 5.34 10.62 22.22
CA VAL A 14 5.01 9.74 21.08
C VAL A 14 5.19 8.28 21.47
N GLY A 15 5.02 7.31 20.57
CA GLY A 15 5.34 5.91 20.87
C GLY A 15 6.84 5.67 21.09
N LEU A 16 7.20 4.67 21.90
CA LEU A 16 8.59 4.34 22.26
C LEU A 16 9.50 4.18 21.03
N SER A 17 9.06 3.44 20.01
CA SER A 17 9.85 3.25 18.77
C SER A 17 10.16 4.56 18.05
N ASN A 18 9.21 5.51 18.03
CA ASN A 18 9.44 6.82 17.43
C ASN A 18 10.54 7.58 18.19
N SER A 19 10.53 7.50 19.53
CA SER A 19 11.56 8.12 20.36
C SER A 19 12.91 7.46 20.19
N ILE A 20 12.98 6.13 20.05
CA ILE A 20 14.23 5.42 19.76
C ILE A 20 14.82 5.93 18.43
N MET A 21 14.01 5.95 17.36
CA MET A 21 14.44 6.44 16.04
C MET A 21 14.95 7.89 16.10
N SER A 22 14.23 8.77 16.81
CA SER A 22 14.63 10.17 16.98
C SER A 22 15.97 10.31 17.72
N ILE A 23 16.17 9.54 18.80
CA ILE A 23 17.40 9.55 19.59
C ILE A 23 18.57 8.96 18.80
N GLU A 24 18.37 7.95 17.95
CA GLU A 24 19.43 7.44 17.06
C GLU A 24 19.96 8.55 16.14
N CYS A 25 19.07 9.36 15.55
CA CYS A 25 19.48 10.53 14.78
C CYS A 25 20.28 11.52 15.63
N ALA A 26 19.85 11.79 16.87
CA ALA A 26 20.55 12.67 17.80
C ALA A 26 21.97 12.16 18.13
N VAL A 27 22.11 10.86 18.40
CA VAL A 27 23.38 10.18 18.69
C VAL A 27 24.35 10.29 17.51
N MET A 28 23.86 10.03 16.29
CA MET A 28 24.68 10.14 15.08
C MET A 28 25.11 11.59 14.81
N MET A 29 24.21 12.57 14.94
CA MET A 29 24.55 13.98 14.78
C MET A 29 25.57 14.43 15.82
N ALA A 30 25.40 14.06 17.09
CA ALA A 30 26.35 14.39 18.16
C ALA A 30 27.74 13.80 17.87
N PHE A 31 27.80 12.56 17.39
CA PHE A 31 29.05 11.90 17.03
C PHE A 31 29.73 12.57 15.83
N LEU A 32 29.00 12.80 14.74
CA LEU A 32 29.55 13.39 13.51
C LEU A 32 30.03 14.83 13.71
N THR A 33 29.33 15.61 14.53
CA THR A 33 29.71 16.99 14.90
C THR A 33 30.69 17.08 16.07
N LYS A 34 31.01 15.93 16.70
CA LYS A 34 31.90 15.83 17.88
C LYS A 34 31.42 16.73 19.02
N ARG A 35 30.14 16.62 19.36
CA ARG A 35 29.46 17.43 20.38
C ARG A 35 28.95 16.55 21.53
N PHE A 36 28.85 17.16 22.71
CA PHE A 36 28.15 16.57 23.85
C PHE A 36 26.64 16.68 23.62
N LEU A 37 25.92 15.57 23.74
CA LEU A 37 24.48 15.53 23.46
C LEU A 37 23.68 16.01 24.68
N LEU A 38 22.92 17.08 24.52
CA LEU A 38 21.88 17.51 25.45
C LEU A 38 20.54 17.08 24.90
N LEU A 39 19.93 16.08 25.54
CA LEU A 39 18.68 15.50 25.09
C LEU A 39 17.50 16.17 25.81
N ASP A 40 16.72 16.91 25.04
CA ASP A 40 15.42 17.44 25.45
C ASP A 40 14.31 16.45 25.08
N GLY A 41 13.25 16.41 25.88
CA GLY A 41 12.16 15.46 25.67
C GLY A 41 12.53 13.99 25.94
N ASN A 42 13.55 13.73 26.78
CA ASN A 42 13.78 12.41 27.38
C ASN A 42 12.74 12.12 28.47
N THR A 43 11.47 12.10 28.08
CA THR A 43 10.34 11.86 28.97
C THR A 43 9.66 10.54 28.61
N PRO A 44 8.94 9.90 29.54
CA PRO A 44 8.27 8.65 29.23
C PRO A 44 7.16 8.87 28.18
N PRO A 45 7.08 8.02 27.13
CA PRO A 45 6.05 8.10 26.11
C PRO A 45 4.66 7.73 26.67
N LEU A 46 3.90 8.72 27.11
CA LEU A 46 2.60 8.50 27.78
C LEU A 46 1.45 8.10 26.84
N ALA A 47 1.62 8.27 25.52
CA ALA A 47 0.53 8.13 24.55
C ALA A 47 -0.05 6.70 24.45
N ASN A 48 0.62 5.69 25.03
CA ASN A 48 0.29 4.28 24.85
C ASN A 48 0.56 3.42 26.11
N LEU A 49 0.34 3.96 27.31
CA LEU A 49 0.45 3.14 28.51
C LEU A 49 -0.71 2.15 28.56
N VAL A 50 -0.38 0.87 28.52
CA VAL A 50 -1.34 -0.23 28.65
C VAL A 50 -1.41 -0.62 30.13
N ASP A 51 -2.64 -0.73 30.64
CA ASP A 51 -2.86 -1.31 31.96
C ASP A 51 -2.93 -2.84 31.84
N TYR A 52 -2.16 -3.53 32.68
CA TYR A 52 -2.13 -4.99 32.75
C TYR A 52 -2.67 -5.45 34.11
N ASP A 53 -3.78 -4.85 34.56
CA ASP A 53 -4.44 -5.15 35.84
C ASP A 53 -3.48 -5.06 37.05
N GLY A 54 -2.57 -4.08 37.03
CA GLY A 54 -1.56 -3.90 38.08
C GLY A 54 -0.39 -4.90 38.07
N ARG A 55 -0.24 -5.71 37.02
CA ARG A 55 0.91 -6.62 36.83
C ARG A 55 2.19 -5.92 36.37
N VAL A 56 2.10 -4.64 36.02
CA VAL A 56 3.22 -3.76 35.64
C VAL A 56 3.21 -2.50 36.52
N ASP A 57 4.36 -1.89 36.77
CA ASP A 57 4.45 -0.65 37.55
C ASP A 57 4.50 0.59 36.64
N ASN A 58 3.33 1.08 36.24
CA ASN A 58 3.22 2.32 35.46
C ASN A 58 3.37 3.61 36.31
N SER A 59 3.77 3.54 37.59
CA SER A 59 3.92 4.74 38.43
C SER A 59 5.11 5.62 38.02
N ARG A 60 6.11 5.02 37.37
CA ARG A 60 7.28 5.67 36.78
C ARG A 60 7.62 5.03 35.44
N PRO A 61 6.87 5.36 34.37
CA PRO A 61 7.06 4.70 33.09
C PRO A 61 8.47 4.94 32.53
N SER A 62 9.01 3.96 31.80
CA SER A 62 10.36 4.01 31.25
C SER A 62 10.55 5.14 30.22
N ARG A 63 11.73 5.75 30.22
CA ARG A 63 12.26 6.53 29.10
C ARG A 63 13.10 5.64 28.20
N VAL A 64 13.42 6.08 26.99
CA VAL A 64 14.33 5.35 26.08
C VAL A 64 15.69 5.08 26.76
N THR A 65 16.20 6.06 27.49
CA THR A 65 17.49 6.00 28.19
C THR A 65 17.50 5.07 29.42
N ASP A 66 16.33 4.64 29.90
CA ASP A 66 16.20 3.62 30.94
C ASP A 66 16.26 2.20 30.36
N LEU A 67 16.03 2.05 29.05
CA LEU A 67 15.92 0.76 28.34
C LEU A 67 17.10 0.49 27.41
N MET A 68 17.79 1.53 26.94
CA MET A 68 18.85 1.46 25.95
C MET A 68 20.10 2.22 26.36
N ASP A 69 21.26 1.70 25.94
CA ASP A 69 22.54 2.37 26.11
C ASP A 69 22.72 3.49 25.07
N ILE A 70 23.19 4.66 25.50
CA ILE A 70 23.49 5.79 24.62
C ILE A 70 25.02 5.91 24.43
N PRO A 71 25.56 5.63 23.23
CA PRO A 71 27.00 5.41 23.04
C PRO A 71 27.81 6.70 22.80
N VAL A 72 27.30 7.85 23.25
CA VAL A 72 27.96 9.16 23.21
C VAL A 72 27.84 9.84 24.58
N PRO A 73 28.74 10.77 24.95
CA PRO A 73 28.55 11.60 26.13
C PRO A 73 27.25 12.40 26.02
N TRP A 74 26.38 12.27 27.01
CA TRP A 74 25.08 12.94 27.01
C TRP A 74 24.62 13.34 28.42
N SER A 75 23.67 14.27 28.48
CA SER A 75 22.86 14.54 29.66
C SER A 75 21.46 14.97 29.24
N GLU A 76 20.52 14.95 30.19
CA GLU A 76 19.24 15.64 29.99
C GLU A 76 19.49 17.14 29.91
N SER A 77 18.69 17.84 29.11
CA SER A 77 18.79 19.30 29.04
C SER A 77 17.98 19.96 30.16
N ALA A 78 18.61 20.84 30.92
CA ALA A 78 17.88 21.90 31.61
C ALA A 78 18.02 23.19 30.78
N GLU A 79 16.91 23.76 30.29
CA GLU A 79 16.94 24.97 29.45
C GLU A 79 17.77 26.11 30.07
N ASN A 80 17.70 26.25 31.39
CA ASN A 80 18.45 27.26 32.14
C ASN A 80 19.98 27.07 32.06
N GLU A 81 20.46 25.85 31.85
CA GLU A 81 21.89 25.55 31.77
C GLU A 81 22.50 25.97 30.44
N VAL A 82 21.69 26.11 29.38
CA VAL A 82 22.17 26.48 28.04
C VAL A 82 21.74 27.87 27.59
N ALA A 83 20.86 28.53 28.33
CA ALA A 83 20.31 29.85 27.99
C ALA A 83 21.36 30.97 27.83
N HIS A 84 22.57 30.79 28.36
CA HIS A 84 23.67 31.75 28.28
C HIS A 84 24.65 31.48 27.13
N LEU A 85 24.47 30.41 26.37
CA LEU A 85 25.34 30.02 25.27
C LEU A 85 24.82 30.60 23.95
N ASP A 86 25.74 31.08 23.12
CA ASP A 86 25.43 31.41 21.72
C ASP A 86 24.97 30.14 21.00
N ALA A 87 23.79 30.23 20.37
CA ALA A 87 23.10 29.08 19.82
C ALA A 87 22.63 29.31 18.39
N GLU A 88 22.74 28.28 17.56
CA GLU A 88 22.27 28.27 16.17
C GLU A 88 21.47 26.99 15.90
N GLU A 89 20.41 27.08 15.09
CA GLU A 89 19.69 25.89 14.61
C GLU A 89 20.43 25.28 13.43
N LEU A 90 20.61 23.96 13.47
CA LEU A 90 21.21 23.20 12.37
C LEU A 90 20.29 23.19 11.13
N THR A 91 18.98 23.14 11.34
CA THR A 91 17.98 23.09 10.27
C THR A 91 16.71 23.81 10.66
N GLN A 92 16.07 24.48 9.70
CA GLN A 92 14.73 25.06 9.87
C GLN A 92 13.61 24.12 9.40
N HIS A 93 13.96 22.91 8.96
CA HIS A 93 13.05 21.96 8.34
C HIS A 93 12.86 20.72 9.22
N SER A 94 11.80 19.96 8.93
CA SER A 94 11.60 18.63 9.49
C SER A 94 12.74 17.71 9.09
N LEU A 95 13.14 16.78 9.96
CA LEU A 95 14.12 15.74 9.60
C LEU A 95 13.57 14.77 8.54
N MET A 96 12.25 14.69 8.38
CA MET A 96 11.63 13.91 7.30
C MET A 96 11.93 14.50 5.91
N ASP A 97 12.13 15.82 5.83
CA ASP A 97 12.33 16.56 4.58
C ASP A 97 13.81 16.90 4.32
N THR A 98 14.68 16.47 5.24
CA THR A 98 16.09 16.85 5.28
C THR A 98 17.00 15.67 4.90
N VAL A 99 18.15 15.96 4.30
CA VAL A 99 19.28 15.04 4.15
C VAL A 99 20.48 15.59 4.93
N PHE A 100 20.96 14.84 5.90
CA PHE A 100 22.18 15.17 6.62
C PHE A 100 23.41 14.65 5.86
N HIS A 101 24.43 15.47 5.72
CA HIS A 101 25.73 15.08 5.19
C HIS A 101 26.89 15.71 5.97
N VAL A 102 28.10 15.16 5.82
CA VAL A 102 29.33 15.79 6.33
C VAL A 102 29.90 16.69 5.24
N PRO A 103 30.06 18.02 5.45
CA PRO A 103 30.55 18.91 4.40
C PRO A 103 31.92 18.52 3.85
N GLY A 104 32.04 18.55 2.51
CA GLY A 104 33.27 18.19 1.79
C GLY A 104 33.57 16.70 1.68
N SER A 105 32.74 15.84 2.28
CA SER A 105 32.94 14.39 2.26
C SER A 105 32.24 13.66 1.10
N VAL A 106 31.15 14.25 0.59
CA VAL A 106 30.31 13.71 -0.47
C VAL A 106 29.98 14.80 -1.50
N ASP A 107 29.73 14.38 -2.74
CA ASP A 107 29.22 15.27 -3.79
C ASP A 107 27.69 15.28 -3.78
N ILE A 108 27.11 16.33 -3.20
CA ILE A 108 25.65 16.52 -3.12
C ILE A 108 25.00 16.86 -4.48
N GLY A 109 25.80 17.18 -5.49
CA GLY A 109 25.32 17.40 -6.87
C GLY A 109 25.35 16.15 -7.74
N SER A 110 25.87 15.04 -7.21
CA SER A 110 25.94 13.76 -7.94
C SER A 110 24.56 13.12 -8.14
N GLN A 111 24.43 12.27 -9.16
CA GLN A 111 23.19 11.52 -9.39
C GLN A 111 22.85 10.62 -8.20
N ASP A 112 23.85 10.01 -7.56
CA ASP A 112 23.66 9.18 -6.36
C ASP A 112 23.04 9.99 -5.19
N ALA A 113 23.48 11.24 -5.01
CA ALA A 113 22.92 12.15 -4.01
C ALA A 113 21.45 12.50 -4.32
N VAL A 114 21.12 12.74 -5.59
CA VAL A 114 19.75 13.00 -6.04
C VAL A 114 18.86 11.78 -5.79
N ASP A 115 19.35 10.59 -6.12
CA ASP A 115 18.64 9.33 -5.93
C ASP A 115 18.40 9.05 -4.43
N PHE A 116 19.41 9.29 -3.58
CA PHE A 116 19.28 9.20 -2.12
C PHE A 116 18.22 10.17 -1.58
N ALA A 117 18.29 11.44 -2.01
CA ALA A 117 17.41 12.49 -1.52
C ALA A 117 15.94 12.23 -1.86
N ARG A 118 15.66 11.55 -2.98
CA ARG A 118 14.30 11.20 -3.43
C ARG A 118 13.36 12.42 -3.43
N GLY A 119 13.83 13.54 -3.97
CA GLY A 119 13.07 14.79 -4.06
C GLY A 119 13.18 15.72 -2.85
N ARG A 120 13.82 15.31 -1.75
CA ARG A 120 14.18 16.23 -0.65
C ARG A 120 15.22 17.25 -1.13
N THR A 121 14.98 18.52 -0.82
CA THR A 121 15.85 19.63 -1.24
C THR A 121 16.73 20.16 -0.13
N GLU A 122 16.43 19.82 1.12
CA GLU A 122 17.06 20.43 2.28
C GLU A 122 18.29 19.61 2.70
N TRP A 123 19.46 20.03 2.26
CA TRP A 123 20.75 19.43 2.63
C TRP A 123 21.35 20.18 3.82
N VAL A 124 21.66 19.46 4.90
CA VAL A 124 22.19 20.05 6.13
C VAL A 124 23.47 19.35 6.58
N GLY A 125 24.35 20.09 7.23
CA GLY A 125 25.58 19.61 7.81
C GLY A 125 26.23 20.69 8.66
N GLU A 126 27.20 20.32 9.50
CA GLU A 126 27.97 21.31 10.27
C GLU A 126 28.98 22.01 9.33
N ASP A 127 28.51 23.06 8.66
CA ASP A 127 29.38 23.92 7.86
C ASP A 127 30.45 24.61 8.75
N PRO A 128 31.50 25.20 8.16
CA PRO A 128 32.57 25.85 8.93
C PRO A 128 32.10 26.99 9.86
N ARG A 129 30.95 27.62 9.59
CA ARG A 129 30.36 28.64 10.46
C ARG A 129 29.74 27.99 11.69
N LEU A 130 29.05 26.86 11.53
CA LEU A 130 28.42 26.12 12.63
C LEU A 130 29.43 25.39 13.52
N ALA A 131 30.60 25.01 12.98
CA ALA A 131 31.63 24.27 13.71
C ALA A 131 32.09 24.97 15.01
N GLU A 132 32.13 26.31 15.02
CA GLU A 132 32.57 27.08 16.19
C GLU A 132 31.43 27.49 17.13
N VAL A 133 30.18 27.23 16.76
CA VAL A 133 29.02 27.60 17.59
C VAL A 133 29.03 26.78 18.88
N PRO A 134 28.98 27.41 20.08
CA PRO A 134 28.97 26.71 21.35
C PRO A 134 27.82 25.70 21.49
N LEU A 135 26.61 26.11 21.09
CA LEU A 135 25.39 25.30 21.14
C LEU A 135 24.75 25.16 19.75
N LEU A 136 24.82 23.97 19.17
CA LEU A 136 24.05 23.65 17.98
C LEU A 136 22.69 23.07 18.40
N ARG A 137 21.60 23.49 17.77
CA ARG A 137 20.24 23.07 18.12
C ARG A 137 19.58 22.31 16.98
N VAL A 138 18.82 21.28 17.33
CA VAL A 138 17.83 20.61 16.47
C VAL A 138 16.55 20.56 17.29
N SER A 139 15.79 21.66 17.27
CA SER A 139 14.58 21.81 18.08
C SER A 139 13.30 21.63 17.25
N GLU A 140 12.17 21.30 17.90
CA GLU A 140 10.88 21.15 17.19
C GLU A 140 10.10 22.46 17.09
N LEU A 141 10.29 23.36 18.06
CA LEU A 141 9.71 24.71 18.04
C LEU A 141 10.67 25.66 17.33
N PRO A 142 10.22 26.48 16.37
CA PRO A 142 11.10 27.43 15.69
C PRO A 142 11.65 28.46 16.67
N LEU A 143 12.95 28.79 16.56
CA LEU A 143 13.55 29.92 17.30
C LEU A 143 12.99 31.28 16.86
N VAL A 144 12.39 31.35 15.67
CA VAL A 144 11.87 32.60 15.09
C VAL A 144 10.38 32.73 15.46
N PRO A 145 10.00 33.73 16.27
CA PRO A 145 8.60 34.01 16.58
C PRO A 145 7.79 34.23 15.29
N GLY A 146 6.63 33.56 15.17
CA GLY A 146 5.71 33.74 14.04
C GLY A 146 5.79 32.70 12.91
N ARG A 147 6.52 31.60 13.08
CA ARG A 147 6.37 30.40 12.25
C ARG A 147 5.55 29.36 13.03
N ASP A 148 4.34 29.07 12.55
CA ASP A 148 3.39 28.17 13.24
C ASP A 148 3.58 26.67 12.91
N GLN A 149 4.61 26.30 12.15
CA GLN A 149 4.84 24.92 11.75
C GLN A 149 5.84 24.24 12.69
N HIS A 150 5.36 23.22 13.41
CA HIS A 150 6.20 22.30 14.18
C HIS A 150 7.14 21.54 13.24
N ARG A 151 8.43 21.47 13.60
CA ARG A 151 9.40 20.60 12.94
C ARG A 151 9.29 19.20 13.54
N ASN A 152 9.40 18.16 12.70
CA ASN A 152 9.37 16.78 13.18
C ASN A 152 10.79 16.21 13.23
N ASN A 153 11.25 15.87 14.43
CA ASN A 153 12.55 15.20 14.61
C ASN A 153 12.45 13.66 14.53
N LEU A 154 11.66 13.15 13.58
CA LEU A 154 11.48 11.71 13.33
C LEU A 154 12.00 11.36 11.94
N CYS A 155 12.94 10.43 11.87
CA CYS A 155 13.41 9.84 10.61
C CYS A 155 14.14 8.51 10.88
N PHE A 156 14.06 7.56 9.97
CA PHE A 156 15.01 6.44 9.93
C PHE A 156 16.39 6.98 9.56
N TYR A 157 17.42 6.63 10.32
CA TYR A 157 18.75 7.15 10.08
C TYR A 157 19.32 6.75 8.70
N SER A 158 18.92 5.60 8.17
CA SER A 158 19.30 5.12 6.83
C SER A 158 18.83 6.07 5.74
N TYR A 159 17.66 6.69 5.92
CA TYR A 159 17.09 7.67 5.01
C TYR A 159 17.61 9.10 5.27
N LEU A 160 17.97 9.44 6.51
CA LEU A 160 18.45 10.78 6.86
C LEU A 160 19.91 11.04 6.47
N PHE A 161 20.82 10.09 6.68
CA PHE A 161 22.26 10.34 6.62
C PHE A 161 22.89 9.88 5.30
N TYR A 162 23.17 10.83 4.40
CA TYR A 162 23.97 10.59 3.19
C TYR A 162 25.46 10.79 3.50
N LEU A 163 26.15 9.69 3.72
CA LEU A 163 27.55 9.66 4.17
C LEU A 163 28.42 8.88 3.20
N ASP A 164 29.68 9.30 3.09
CA ASP A 164 30.71 8.47 2.45
C ASP A 164 30.96 7.18 3.26
N PRO A 165 31.64 6.18 2.68
CA PRO A 165 31.84 4.88 3.33
C PRO A 165 32.58 4.95 4.67
N GLU A 166 33.53 5.87 4.85
CA GLU A 166 34.30 5.97 6.11
C GLU A 166 33.41 6.49 7.25
N HIS A 167 32.71 7.60 7.02
CA HIS A 167 31.80 8.14 8.02
C HIS A 167 30.65 7.17 8.31
N ARG A 168 30.07 6.53 7.28
CA ARG A 168 29.01 5.53 7.44
C ARG A 168 29.47 4.37 8.33
N LYS A 169 30.65 3.82 8.04
CA LYS A 169 31.26 2.76 8.85
C LYS A 169 31.44 3.22 10.31
N ALA A 170 31.90 4.44 10.53
CA ALA A 170 32.10 4.97 11.88
C ALA A 170 30.78 5.09 12.66
N VAL A 171 29.72 5.65 12.04
CA VAL A 171 28.41 5.78 12.71
C VAL A 171 27.71 4.43 12.89
N TYR A 172 27.86 3.49 11.97
CA TYR A 172 27.25 2.16 12.15
C TYR A 172 27.95 1.37 13.25
N ASN A 173 29.29 1.47 13.36
CA ASN A 173 30.03 0.96 14.53
C ASN A 173 29.67 1.67 15.85
N LEU A 174 29.21 2.91 15.79
CA LEU A 174 28.65 3.59 16.97
C LEU A 174 27.30 2.99 17.35
N LEU A 175 26.40 2.82 16.38
CA LEU A 175 25.05 2.30 16.59
C LEU A 175 25.03 0.83 17.05
N THR A 176 26.05 0.02 16.74
CA THR A 176 26.16 -1.32 17.35
C THR A 176 26.29 -1.28 18.87
N ARG A 177 26.58 -0.13 19.48
CA ARG A 177 26.62 0.07 20.94
C ARG A 177 25.35 0.71 21.51
N MET A 178 24.41 1.11 20.65
CA MET A 178 23.08 1.56 21.07
C MET A 178 22.15 0.35 21.12
N GLN A 179 22.32 -0.47 22.15
CA GLN A 179 21.59 -1.73 22.32
C GLN A 179 20.63 -1.65 23.52
N ALA A 180 19.72 -2.61 23.59
CA ALA A 180 18.98 -2.88 24.81
C ALA A 180 19.95 -3.09 25.98
N GLN A 181 19.65 -2.52 27.14
CA GLN A 181 20.43 -2.81 28.35
C GLN A 181 20.38 -4.32 28.64
N ALA A 182 21.50 -4.84 29.16
CA ALA A 182 21.71 -6.28 29.31
C ALA A 182 20.55 -7.05 29.96
N PRO A 183 19.91 -6.59 31.06
CA PRO A 183 18.81 -7.33 31.68
C PRO A 183 17.62 -7.58 30.74
N TYR A 184 17.29 -6.62 29.87
CA TYR A 184 16.19 -6.77 28.90
C TYR A 184 16.59 -7.71 27.76
N ALA A 185 17.82 -7.58 27.25
CA ALA A 185 18.34 -8.44 26.20
C ALA A 185 18.41 -9.92 26.65
N GLU A 186 18.88 -10.16 27.87
CA GLU A 186 18.99 -11.48 28.49
C GLU A 186 17.60 -12.11 28.70
N LEU A 187 16.63 -11.34 29.22
CA LEU A 187 15.27 -11.85 29.39
C LEU A 187 14.62 -12.16 28.05
N ALA A 188 14.73 -11.28 27.05
CA ALA A 188 14.18 -11.52 25.73
C ALA A 188 14.78 -12.77 25.06
N GLN A 189 16.10 -12.97 25.21
CA GLN A 189 16.78 -14.16 24.70
C GLN A 189 16.27 -15.43 25.41
N LYS A 190 16.10 -15.38 26.73
CA LYS A 190 15.56 -16.50 27.52
C LYS A 190 14.14 -16.86 27.05
N VAL A 191 13.25 -15.88 26.97
CA VAL A 191 11.87 -16.06 26.53
C VAL A 191 11.82 -16.67 25.13
N ALA A 192 12.60 -16.13 24.19
CA ALA A 192 12.66 -16.67 22.83
C ALA A 192 13.21 -18.10 22.79
N PHE A 193 14.23 -18.42 23.57
CA PHE A 193 14.80 -19.77 23.65
C PHE A 193 13.78 -20.78 24.18
N ASP A 194 13.08 -20.44 25.26
CA ASP A 194 12.09 -21.30 25.90
C ASP A 194 10.82 -21.47 25.03
N LEU A 195 10.50 -20.49 24.17
CA LEU A 195 9.42 -20.58 23.17
C LEU A 195 9.73 -21.57 22.04
N GLY A 196 11.01 -21.84 21.75
CA GLY A 196 11.44 -22.69 20.63
C GLY A 196 11.35 -22.00 19.27
N ASP A 197 11.06 -22.75 18.21
CA ASP A 197 10.81 -22.18 16.88
C ASP A 197 9.41 -21.57 16.84
N PHE A 198 9.30 -20.33 16.36
CA PHE A 198 8.02 -19.63 16.18
C PHE A 198 8.07 -18.64 15.03
N ASN A 199 6.93 -18.40 14.39
CA ASN A 199 6.69 -17.25 13.52
C ASN A 199 6.06 -16.13 14.35
N ALA A 200 6.26 -14.87 13.96
CA ALA A 200 5.70 -13.74 14.69
C ALA A 200 4.87 -12.83 13.80
N ILE A 201 3.81 -12.25 14.36
CA ILE A 201 3.12 -11.11 13.79
C ILE A 201 3.14 -9.92 14.73
N HIS A 202 3.14 -8.74 14.15
CA HIS A 202 2.77 -7.51 14.86
C HIS A 202 1.52 -6.90 14.22
N MET A 203 0.49 -6.74 15.04
CA MET A 203 -0.79 -6.18 14.62
C MET A 203 -1.17 -5.02 15.53
N ARG A 204 -0.99 -3.81 15.02
CA ARG A 204 -1.33 -2.56 15.70
C ARG A 204 -2.80 -2.23 15.47
N ARG A 205 -3.61 -2.24 16.52
CA ARG A 205 -5.06 -1.98 16.39
C ARG A 205 -5.53 -0.84 17.27
N GLY A 206 -5.00 -0.66 18.49
CA GLY A 206 -5.49 0.29 19.50
C GLY A 206 -5.79 1.71 18.98
N ASP A 207 -4.82 2.61 19.04
CA ASP A 207 -4.99 3.98 18.53
C ASP A 207 -5.05 4.04 16.99
N PHE A 208 -4.68 2.95 16.32
CA PHE A 208 -4.76 2.79 14.86
C PHE A 208 -6.20 2.77 14.37
N LYS A 209 -7.15 2.19 15.12
CA LYS A 209 -8.58 2.32 14.83
C LYS A 209 -9.06 3.77 14.78
N VAL A 210 -8.45 4.66 15.56
CA VAL A 210 -8.76 6.10 15.53
C VAL A 210 -7.96 6.81 14.44
N THR A 211 -6.69 6.47 14.30
CA THR A 211 -5.75 7.16 13.39
C THR A 211 -5.95 6.80 11.93
N TYR A 212 -6.29 5.55 11.65
CA TYR A 212 -6.47 5.00 10.32
C TYR A 212 -7.92 4.56 10.07
N GLY A 213 -8.74 4.42 11.11
CA GLY A 213 -10.19 4.37 10.96
C GLY A 213 -10.68 3.10 10.30
N VAL A 214 -11.54 3.32 9.31
CA VAL A 214 -12.10 2.34 8.38
C VAL A 214 -11.03 1.40 7.82
N THR A 215 -9.79 1.85 7.53
CA THR A 215 -8.73 0.95 7.00
C THR A 215 -8.24 -0.12 7.98
N VAL A 216 -8.52 0.01 9.28
CA VAL A 216 -8.18 -0.97 10.32
C VAL A 216 -9.44 -1.65 10.87
N LEU A 217 -10.55 -0.91 10.94
CA LEU A 217 -11.84 -1.39 11.43
C LEU A 217 -12.59 -2.27 10.43
N ASP A 218 -12.50 -1.97 9.13
CA ASP A 218 -13.18 -2.76 8.09
C ASP A 218 -12.37 -3.99 7.67
N ARG A 219 -11.09 -4.05 8.06
CA ARG A 219 -10.27 -5.24 7.82
C ARG A 219 -10.87 -6.42 8.56
N GLN A 220 -10.87 -7.56 7.89
CA GLN A 220 -11.41 -8.80 8.41
C GLN A 220 -10.27 -9.73 8.85
N PRO A 221 -10.49 -10.58 9.87
CA PRO A 221 -9.47 -11.53 10.33
C PRO A 221 -8.91 -12.43 9.21
N TRP A 222 -9.75 -12.80 8.24
CA TRP A 222 -9.35 -13.65 7.12
C TRP A 222 -8.28 -13.00 6.22
N GLU A 223 -8.20 -11.67 6.16
CA GLU A 223 -7.14 -10.98 5.40
C GLU A 223 -5.77 -11.16 6.06
N ALA A 224 -5.70 -11.09 7.40
CA ALA A 224 -4.48 -11.45 8.12
C ALA A 224 -4.13 -12.92 7.93
N ILE A 225 -5.12 -13.81 8.01
CA ILE A 225 -4.92 -15.25 7.86
C ILE A 225 -4.39 -15.58 6.46
N ASP A 226 -4.95 -14.99 5.42
CA ASP A 226 -4.46 -15.13 4.05
C ASP A 226 -3.00 -14.68 3.92
N ALA A 227 -2.66 -13.49 4.44
CA ALA A 227 -1.27 -13.03 4.45
C ALA A 227 -0.33 -13.99 5.19
N MET A 228 -0.77 -14.58 6.31
CA MET A 228 0.02 -15.56 7.06
C MET A 228 0.16 -16.90 6.33
N ASP A 229 -0.90 -17.42 5.72
CA ASP A 229 -0.89 -18.73 5.02
C ASP A 229 0.10 -18.78 3.84
N HIS A 230 0.52 -17.62 3.32
CA HIS A 230 1.55 -17.54 2.29
C HIS A 230 2.97 -17.81 2.82
N HIS A 231 3.21 -17.65 4.12
CA HIS A 231 4.55 -17.69 4.72
C HIS A 231 4.68 -18.67 5.88
N PHE A 232 3.60 -18.93 6.61
CA PHE A 232 3.61 -19.70 7.84
C PHE A 232 2.86 -21.02 7.64
N ASP A 233 3.35 -22.09 8.26
CA ASP A 233 2.56 -23.28 8.47
C ASP A 233 1.57 -23.04 9.63
N ARG A 234 0.34 -23.54 9.54
CA ARG A 234 -0.67 -23.40 10.61
C ARG A 234 -0.34 -24.23 11.84
N ASP A 235 0.52 -25.23 11.70
CA ASP A 235 1.05 -26.03 12.80
C ASP A 235 2.28 -25.37 13.47
N ASP A 236 2.89 -24.34 12.85
CA ASP A 236 3.95 -23.56 13.48
C ASP A 236 3.37 -22.70 14.62
N ARG A 237 4.15 -22.52 15.69
CA ARG A 237 3.79 -21.61 16.78
C ARG A 237 3.71 -20.16 16.28
N LEU A 238 2.61 -19.48 16.59
CA LEU A 238 2.38 -18.08 16.26
C LEU A 238 2.54 -17.18 17.49
N LEU A 239 3.57 -16.33 17.49
CA LEU A 239 3.73 -15.25 18.46
C LEU A 239 3.04 -13.97 17.98
N ILE A 240 2.14 -13.42 18.78
CA ILE A 240 1.33 -12.24 18.46
C ILE A 240 1.79 -11.07 19.33
N CYS A 241 2.27 -10.01 18.68
CA CYS A 241 2.49 -8.70 19.27
C CYS A 241 1.29 -7.80 18.93
N THR A 242 0.56 -7.32 19.93
CA THR A 242 -0.56 -6.38 19.73
C THR A 242 -0.75 -5.51 20.96
N ASP A 243 -1.42 -4.38 20.78
CA ASP A 243 -1.89 -3.51 21.85
C ASP A 243 -3.34 -3.81 22.29
N GLU A 244 -4.01 -4.80 21.69
CA GLU A 244 -5.41 -5.15 21.99
C GLU A 244 -5.68 -6.67 21.96
N ARG A 245 -5.11 -7.43 22.90
CA ARG A 245 -5.27 -8.90 22.96
C ARG A 245 -6.73 -9.39 22.93
N ASP A 246 -7.60 -8.70 23.67
CA ASP A 246 -9.00 -9.11 23.84
C ASP A 246 -9.91 -8.64 22.69
N ASP A 247 -9.34 -8.05 21.62
CA ASP A 247 -10.09 -7.71 20.43
C ASP A 247 -10.69 -8.99 19.79
N PRO A 248 -12.02 -9.04 19.55
CA PRO A 248 -12.67 -10.15 18.87
C PRO A 248 -12.07 -10.51 17.50
N PHE A 249 -11.36 -9.57 16.85
CA PHE A 249 -10.61 -9.80 15.62
C PHE A 249 -9.66 -10.99 15.71
N PHE A 250 -9.06 -11.23 16.87
CA PHE A 250 -8.14 -12.36 17.05
C PHE A 250 -8.86 -13.71 17.18
N HIS A 251 -10.19 -13.77 17.30
CA HIS A 251 -10.91 -15.03 17.49
C HIS A 251 -10.62 -16.03 16.37
N ASP A 252 -10.76 -15.61 15.12
CA ASP A 252 -10.58 -16.48 13.96
C ASP A 252 -9.10 -16.86 13.77
N ILE A 253 -8.18 -15.91 14.02
CA ILE A 253 -6.74 -16.17 13.98
C ILE A 253 -6.36 -17.29 14.95
N LYS A 254 -6.89 -17.24 16.18
CA LYS A 254 -6.65 -18.26 17.22
C LYS A 254 -7.23 -19.63 16.86
N GLN A 255 -8.29 -19.68 16.05
CA GLN A 255 -8.85 -20.93 15.54
C GLN A 255 -8.00 -21.52 14.41
N CYS A 256 -7.37 -20.68 13.58
CA CYS A 256 -6.51 -21.14 12.48
C CYS A 256 -5.11 -21.52 12.96
N PHE A 257 -4.55 -20.80 13.93
CA PHE A 257 -3.24 -21.04 14.53
C PHE A 257 -3.43 -21.50 15.98
N ASN A 258 -3.57 -22.81 16.18
CA ASN A 258 -3.95 -23.38 17.47
C ASN A 258 -2.85 -23.24 18.54
N ASP A 259 -1.57 -23.28 18.16
CA ASP A 259 -0.45 -22.94 19.03
C ASP A 259 -0.09 -21.45 18.86
N HIS A 260 -0.75 -20.58 19.64
CA HIS A 260 -0.51 -19.14 19.62
C HIS A 260 -0.19 -18.58 21.01
N VAL A 261 0.62 -17.54 21.05
CA VAL A 261 0.98 -16.82 22.28
C VAL A 261 0.90 -15.31 22.07
N PHE A 262 0.28 -14.60 23.01
CA PHE A 262 0.41 -13.13 23.11
C PHE A 262 1.63 -12.83 23.98
N VAL A 263 2.67 -12.23 23.39
CA VAL A 263 4.01 -12.20 23.99
C VAL A 263 4.08 -11.43 25.32
N ASP A 264 3.35 -10.33 25.43
CA ASP A 264 3.23 -9.52 26.64
C ASP A 264 2.68 -10.34 27.82
N HIS A 265 1.56 -11.03 27.60
CA HIS A 265 0.92 -11.89 28.57
C HIS A 265 1.75 -13.14 28.86
N HIS A 266 2.40 -13.71 27.85
CA HIS A 266 3.31 -14.83 28.03
C HIS A 266 4.48 -14.45 28.97
N ILE A 267 5.08 -13.28 28.78
CA ILE A 267 6.13 -12.76 29.70
C ILE A 267 5.55 -12.61 31.10
N LEU A 268 4.39 -11.97 31.24
CA LEU A 268 3.80 -11.75 32.57
C LEU A 268 3.33 -13.04 33.24
N ASP A 269 2.91 -14.07 32.50
CA ASP A 269 2.38 -15.32 33.04
C ASP A 269 3.50 -16.28 33.48
N TYR A 270 4.59 -16.36 32.69
CA TYR A 270 5.64 -17.36 32.89
C TYR A 270 6.97 -16.77 33.40
N TYR A 271 7.19 -15.47 33.25
CA TYR A 271 8.43 -14.77 33.63
C TYR A 271 8.17 -13.56 34.53
N ALA A 272 7.05 -13.58 35.28
CA ALA A 272 6.64 -12.47 36.15
C ALA A 272 7.74 -12.05 37.13
N ALA A 273 8.45 -13.02 37.72
CA ALA A 273 9.49 -12.78 38.70
C ALA A 273 10.73 -12.14 38.06
N GLU A 274 11.15 -12.63 36.90
CA GLU A 274 12.25 -12.06 36.14
C GLU A 274 11.93 -10.66 35.63
N PHE A 275 10.72 -10.45 35.10
CA PHE A 275 10.25 -9.14 34.66
C PHE A 275 10.18 -8.15 35.83
N ALA A 276 9.64 -8.56 36.97
CA ALA A 276 9.57 -7.73 38.17
C ALA A 276 10.97 -7.37 38.73
N ALA A 277 11.99 -8.17 38.44
CA ALA A 277 13.37 -7.94 38.85
C ALA A 277 14.15 -6.99 37.91
N LEU A 278 13.58 -6.58 36.78
CA LEU A 278 14.20 -5.63 35.87
C LEU A 278 14.29 -4.23 36.50
N PRO A 279 15.26 -3.39 36.08
CA PRO A 279 15.37 -2.02 36.57
C PRO A 279 14.11 -1.18 36.35
N GLN A 280 13.42 -1.42 35.22
CA GLN A 280 12.08 -0.93 34.93
C GLN A 280 11.19 -2.10 34.53
N ASN A 281 9.96 -2.10 35.03
CA ASN A 281 8.99 -3.17 34.86
C ASN A 281 7.58 -2.61 34.57
N ASP A 282 7.53 -1.49 33.86
CA ASP A 282 6.31 -0.84 33.38
C ASP A 282 5.88 -1.36 31.99
N SER A 283 4.74 -0.88 31.50
CA SER A 283 4.18 -1.29 30.21
C SER A 283 5.07 -0.98 29.00
N LEU A 284 5.92 0.05 29.06
CA LEU A 284 6.84 0.40 27.98
C LEU A 284 8.04 -0.55 27.94
N ALA A 285 8.57 -0.93 29.12
CA ALA A 285 9.59 -1.96 29.24
C ALA A 285 9.08 -3.31 28.69
N LEU A 286 7.82 -3.67 29.00
CA LEU A 286 7.18 -4.87 28.47
C LEU A 286 7.01 -4.80 26.94
N ALA A 287 6.52 -3.67 26.42
CA ALA A 287 6.37 -3.48 24.97
C ALA A 287 7.72 -3.57 24.23
N TYR A 288 8.80 -3.06 24.84
CA TYR A 288 10.16 -3.17 24.30
C TYR A 288 10.66 -4.62 24.31
N LEU A 289 10.47 -5.35 25.41
CA LEU A 289 10.79 -6.79 25.48
C LEU A 289 10.06 -7.59 24.41
N SER A 290 8.78 -7.30 24.17
CA SER A 290 8.00 -7.93 23.11
C SER A 290 8.62 -7.73 21.72
N GLN A 291 9.21 -6.55 21.42
CA GLN A 291 9.95 -6.33 20.17
C GLN A 291 11.21 -7.20 20.11
N LEU A 292 11.97 -7.24 21.21
CA LEU A 292 13.22 -8.00 21.30
C LEU A 292 12.97 -9.52 21.14
N VAL A 293 11.87 -10.03 21.71
CA VAL A 293 11.44 -11.43 21.55
C VAL A 293 10.98 -11.70 20.12
N ALA A 294 10.12 -10.85 19.55
CA ALA A 294 9.66 -11.01 18.17
C ALA A 294 10.81 -11.00 17.15
N ALA A 295 11.88 -10.26 17.42
CA ALA A 295 13.07 -10.25 16.58
C ALA A 295 13.84 -11.60 16.55
N TYR A 296 13.50 -12.57 17.39
CA TYR A 296 14.03 -13.95 17.36
C TYR A 296 13.20 -14.91 16.51
N SER A 297 12.05 -14.50 15.96
CA SER A 297 11.19 -15.41 15.20
C SER A 297 11.90 -15.97 13.96
N LYS A 298 11.42 -17.09 13.43
CA LYS A 298 11.84 -17.64 12.14
C LYS A 298 11.44 -16.67 11.01
N ASP A 299 10.19 -16.25 11.00
CA ASP A 299 9.61 -15.33 10.02
C ASP A 299 8.75 -14.26 10.71
N PHE A 300 8.49 -13.13 10.06
CA PHE A 300 7.79 -11.98 10.64
C PHE A 300 6.91 -11.21 9.64
N ILE A 301 5.66 -10.93 10.03
CA ILE A 301 4.73 -10.07 9.28
C ILE A 301 4.22 -8.95 10.20
N GLY A 302 4.24 -7.69 9.76
CA GLY A 302 3.85 -6.56 10.62
C GLY A 302 2.77 -5.64 10.05
N SER A 303 2.37 -4.64 10.85
CA SER A 303 1.59 -3.48 10.41
C SER A 303 2.47 -2.48 9.66
N MET A 304 2.03 -2.03 8.48
CA MET A 304 2.85 -1.33 7.49
C MET A 304 3.30 0.07 7.88
N THR A 305 2.50 0.79 8.66
CA THR A 305 2.77 2.16 9.10
C THR A 305 3.17 2.22 10.58
N SER A 306 3.56 1.09 11.16
CA SER A 306 4.00 1.06 12.55
C SER A 306 5.52 1.08 12.67
N THR A 307 6.05 2.09 13.34
CA THR A 307 7.48 2.10 13.72
C THR A 307 7.84 0.97 14.69
N TYR A 308 6.87 0.41 15.41
CA TYR A 308 7.04 -0.83 16.18
C TYR A 308 7.43 -2.00 15.26
N THR A 309 6.72 -2.16 14.14
CA THR A 309 7.07 -3.12 13.07
C THR A 309 8.46 -2.83 12.52
N GLY A 310 8.75 -1.57 12.17
CA GLY A 310 10.04 -1.18 11.60
C GLY A 310 11.22 -1.52 12.51
N MET A 311 11.08 -1.33 13.83
CA MET A 311 12.12 -1.69 14.79
C MET A 311 12.35 -3.21 14.88
N ILE A 312 11.29 -4.03 14.87
CA ILE A 312 11.45 -5.50 14.84
C ILE A 312 12.17 -5.93 13.56
N GLN A 313 11.74 -5.40 12.42
CA GLN A 313 12.36 -5.65 11.11
C GLN A 313 13.87 -5.30 11.12
N ARG A 314 14.25 -4.15 11.69
CA ARG A 314 15.65 -3.78 11.85
C ARG A 314 16.41 -4.75 12.74
N LEU A 315 15.85 -5.11 13.90
CA LEU A 315 16.49 -6.02 14.85
C LEU A 315 16.74 -7.39 14.22
N ARG A 316 15.80 -7.89 13.41
CA ARG A 316 15.96 -9.12 12.60
C ARG A 316 17.09 -8.98 11.58
N GLY A 317 17.11 -7.89 10.81
CA GLY A 317 18.17 -7.61 9.83
C GLY A 317 19.56 -7.50 10.47
N ASN A 318 19.67 -6.86 11.63
CA ASN A 318 20.91 -6.77 12.42
C ASN A 318 21.40 -8.13 12.93
N ARG A 319 20.52 -9.12 13.06
CA ARG A 319 20.85 -10.51 13.40
C ARG A 319 21.21 -11.36 12.19
N GLY A 320 21.25 -10.77 11.00
CA GLY A 320 21.58 -11.46 9.75
C GLY A 320 20.38 -12.21 9.13
N VAL A 321 19.16 -11.92 9.57
CA VAL A 321 17.96 -12.42 8.89
C VAL A 321 17.74 -11.58 7.64
N HIS A 322 17.90 -12.21 6.47
CA HIS A 322 17.75 -11.58 5.17
C HIS A 322 16.45 -12.06 4.50
N GLU A 323 15.38 -11.30 4.68
CA GLU A 323 14.07 -11.60 4.12
C GLU A 323 13.39 -10.33 3.59
N PRO A 324 12.45 -10.44 2.65
CA PRO A 324 11.58 -9.33 2.28
C PRO A 324 10.76 -8.87 3.48
N PHE A 325 10.51 -7.56 3.59
CA PHE A 325 9.57 -7.05 4.60
C PHE A 325 8.14 -7.41 4.21
N LYS A 326 7.44 -8.07 5.14
CA LYS A 326 6.07 -8.54 4.98
C LYS A 326 5.11 -7.74 5.85
N PHE A 327 3.95 -7.48 5.30
CA PHE A 327 2.88 -6.72 5.93
C PHE A 327 1.55 -7.46 5.81
N LEU A 328 0.69 -7.27 6.81
CA LEU A 328 -0.63 -7.89 6.82
C LEU A 328 -1.53 -7.31 5.71
N TRP A 329 -1.45 -6.00 5.47
CA TRP A 329 -2.20 -5.30 4.43
C TRP A 329 -1.64 -3.89 4.19
N ASN A 330 -2.16 -3.22 3.14
CA ASN A 330 -1.92 -1.81 2.89
C ASN A 330 -2.75 -0.93 3.85
N GLU A 331 -2.09 0.05 4.47
CA GLU A 331 -2.68 1.00 5.43
C GLU A 331 -2.72 2.46 4.90
N LEU A 332 -2.26 2.71 3.67
CA LEU A 332 -2.30 4.05 3.07
C LEU A 332 -3.62 4.33 2.34
N PRO A 333 -4.09 5.59 2.34
CA PRO A 333 -5.24 6.01 1.54
C PRO A 333 -4.91 6.08 0.04
N ASP A 334 -5.94 6.15 -0.81
CA ASP A 334 -5.76 6.28 -2.25
C ASP A 334 -5.03 7.59 -2.63
N PRO A 335 -4.35 7.64 -3.79
CA PRO A 335 -3.63 8.84 -4.21
C PRO A 335 -4.55 10.06 -4.30
N GLY A 336 -4.19 11.13 -3.58
CA GLY A 336 -4.95 12.38 -3.56
C GLY A 336 -5.91 12.52 -2.38
N ASP A 337 -6.21 11.41 -1.68
CA ASP A 337 -6.95 11.46 -0.43
C ASP A 337 -6.00 11.88 0.70
N THR A 338 -6.45 12.83 1.53
CA THR A 338 -5.71 13.21 2.73
C THR A 338 -5.92 12.16 3.80
N LEU A 339 -4.87 11.75 4.53
CA LEU A 339 -5.01 10.92 5.72
C LEU A 339 -5.71 11.72 6.86
N GLU A 340 -7.03 11.80 6.80
CA GLU A 340 -7.92 12.16 7.90
C GLU A 340 -8.10 10.98 8.87
N ARG A 341 -7.84 11.22 10.15
CA ARG A 341 -7.98 10.17 11.17
C ARG A 341 -9.41 9.63 11.21
N GLY A 342 -9.57 8.32 11.03
CA GLY A 342 -10.84 7.64 11.28
C GLY A 342 -11.73 7.38 10.05
N SER A 343 -11.44 7.96 8.88
CA SER A 343 -12.43 8.05 7.79
C SER A 343 -12.00 7.48 6.43
N HIS A 344 -10.78 6.96 6.25
CA HIS A 344 -10.31 6.53 4.91
C HIS A 344 -10.76 5.12 4.53
N PRO A 345 -11.28 4.93 3.30
CA PRO A 345 -11.61 3.60 2.81
C PRO A 345 -10.34 2.74 2.67
N VAL A 346 -10.53 1.43 2.75
CA VAL A 346 -9.50 0.43 2.40
C VAL A 346 -8.98 0.72 1.00
N SER A 347 -7.65 0.83 0.86
CA SER A 347 -6.98 1.09 -0.40
C SER A 347 -5.91 0.03 -0.69
N ASN A 348 -5.64 -0.17 -1.98
CA ASN A 348 -4.56 -1.01 -2.50
C ASN A 348 -3.56 -0.16 -3.32
N CYS A 349 -3.40 1.12 -2.97
CA CYS A 349 -2.52 2.06 -3.65
C CYS A 349 -1.03 1.68 -3.57
N VAL A 350 -0.64 0.93 -2.53
CA VAL A 350 0.65 0.25 -2.45
C VAL A 350 0.41 -1.23 -2.74
N PRO A 351 0.86 -1.74 -3.90
CA PRO A 351 0.66 -3.14 -4.24
C PRO A 351 1.46 -4.04 -3.29
N LEU A 352 0.76 -5.01 -2.69
CA LEU A 352 1.36 -6.10 -1.93
C LEU A 352 1.11 -7.42 -2.67
N GLU A 353 2.16 -8.19 -2.93
CA GLU A 353 2.09 -9.57 -3.43
C GLU A 353 2.45 -10.49 -2.25
N GLN A 354 1.48 -11.26 -1.76
CA GLN A 354 1.67 -12.14 -0.60
C GLN A 354 2.19 -11.36 0.62
N GLY A 355 1.63 -10.17 0.88
CA GLY A 355 2.07 -9.29 1.96
C GLY A 355 3.42 -8.58 1.73
N ILE A 356 4.13 -8.82 0.63
CA ILE A 356 5.39 -8.16 0.31
C ILE A 356 5.12 -6.99 -0.63
N MET A 357 5.67 -5.80 -0.32
CA MET A 357 5.56 -4.65 -1.22
C MET A 357 6.19 -4.96 -2.58
N VAL A 358 5.45 -4.68 -3.66
CA VAL A 358 5.94 -4.88 -5.02
C VAL A 358 6.77 -3.67 -5.45
N PRO A 359 8.05 -3.86 -5.87
CA PRO A 359 8.83 -2.82 -6.51
C PRO A 359 8.17 -2.35 -7.82
N GLU A 360 7.93 -1.05 -7.93
CA GLU A 360 7.31 -0.39 -9.09
C GLU A 360 8.29 0.50 -9.88
N PHE A 361 9.45 0.81 -9.30
CA PHE A 361 10.43 1.75 -9.85
C PHE A 361 11.86 1.22 -9.70
N ASP A 362 12.78 1.80 -10.48
CA ASP A 362 14.21 1.52 -10.39
C ASP A 362 14.93 2.58 -9.54
N GLY A 363 16.07 2.21 -8.96
CA GLY A 363 16.95 3.16 -8.28
C GLY A 363 18.05 2.47 -7.47
N PRO A 364 19.08 3.20 -7.01
CA PRO A 364 20.15 2.63 -6.19
C PRO A 364 19.73 2.34 -4.75
N TYR A 365 18.70 3.03 -4.23
CA TYR A 365 18.21 2.84 -2.86
C TYR A 365 16.86 2.13 -2.85
N SER A 366 16.63 1.29 -1.84
CA SER A 366 15.43 0.48 -1.72
C SER A 366 14.15 1.32 -1.67
N TRP A 367 14.19 2.51 -1.04
CA TRP A 367 13.04 3.42 -1.05
C TRP A 367 12.75 4.04 -2.43
N ASN A 368 13.69 4.03 -3.37
CA ASN A 368 13.41 4.48 -4.73
C ASN A 368 12.48 3.52 -5.46
N HIS A 369 12.40 2.26 -5.03
CA HIS A 369 11.71 1.21 -5.76
C HIS A 369 10.20 1.19 -5.58
N TYR A 370 9.66 1.90 -4.59
CA TYR A 370 8.26 1.80 -4.22
C TYR A 370 7.49 3.10 -4.48
N SER A 371 6.16 3.03 -4.35
CA SER A 371 5.25 4.18 -4.50
C SER A 371 5.74 5.43 -3.75
N PRO A 372 5.64 6.63 -4.36
CA PRO A 372 5.94 7.90 -3.69
C PRO A 372 4.96 8.22 -2.55
N LEU A 373 3.84 7.49 -2.43
CA LEU A 373 2.93 7.59 -1.29
C LEU A 373 3.56 7.06 0.00
N ILE A 374 4.55 6.16 -0.09
CA ILE A 374 5.28 5.68 1.07
C ILE A 374 6.25 6.76 1.53
N ASN A 375 6.08 7.22 2.76
CA ASN A 375 7.03 8.09 3.44
C ASN A 375 8.22 7.27 3.99
N PRO A 376 9.43 7.39 3.40
CA PRO A 376 10.57 6.57 3.81
C PRO A 376 11.17 6.96 5.15
N ALA A 377 10.80 8.11 5.70
CA ALA A 377 11.33 8.56 6.96
C ALA A 377 10.79 7.75 8.15
N TRP A 378 9.63 7.07 8.03
CA TRP A 378 9.04 6.41 9.21
C TRP A 378 8.14 5.20 8.95
N MET A 379 7.58 5.00 7.75
CA MET A 379 6.54 3.96 7.58
C MET A 379 7.08 2.55 7.78
N ARG A 380 8.16 2.19 7.10
CA ARG A 380 8.82 0.89 7.21
C ARG A 380 10.33 1.04 7.20
N GLU A 381 11.00 0.03 7.72
CA GLU A 381 12.45 -0.02 7.68
C GLU A 381 12.98 -0.33 6.26
N TRP A 382 14.26 -0.04 6.08
CA TRP A 382 15.00 -0.23 4.84
C TRP A 382 16.21 -1.15 5.05
N PRO A 383 16.58 -2.02 4.09
CA PRO A 383 17.76 -2.87 4.22
C PRO A 383 19.05 -2.08 4.45
N GLU A 384 19.08 -0.81 4.00
CA GLU A 384 20.14 0.16 4.24
C GLU A 384 20.42 0.43 5.72
N SER A 385 19.47 0.13 6.62
CA SER A 385 19.65 0.27 8.08
C SER A 385 20.32 -0.94 8.73
N PHE A 386 20.59 -2.02 8.01
CA PHE A 386 21.09 -3.23 8.65
C PHE A 386 22.59 -3.12 8.95
N LEU A 387 22.95 -3.38 10.21
CA LEU A 387 24.32 -3.37 10.72
C LEU A 387 25.02 -4.71 10.46
N THR A 388 24.98 -5.19 9.21
CA THR A 388 25.55 -6.49 8.84
C THR A 388 27.08 -6.47 8.89
N PRO A 389 27.76 -7.63 9.03
CA PRO A 389 29.22 -7.68 9.00
C PRO A 389 29.83 -7.04 7.75
N GLU A 390 29.19 -7.20 6.58
CA GLU A 390 29.63 -6.59 5.32
C GLU A 390 29.56 -5.06 5.37
N VAL A 391 28.44 -4.52 5.86
CA VAL A 391 28.22 -3.08 5.99
C VAL A 391 29.20 -2.49 7.02
N LEU A 392 29.39 -3.15 8.16
CA LEU A 392 30.35 -2.72 9.20
C LEU A 392 31.80 -2.79 8.72
N ALA A 393 32.14 -3.73 7.83
CA ALA A 393 33.47 -3.85 7.26
C ALA A 393 33.75 -2.77 6.19
N SER A 394 32.78 -2.54 5.30
CA SER A 394 32.97 -1.75 4.06
C SER A 394 32.43 -0.32 4.11
N GLY A 395 31.47 -0.05 5.00
CA GLY A 395 30.70 1.20 4.98
C GLY A 395 29.81 1.35 3.73
N ARG A 396 29.66 0.32 2.92
CA ARG A 396 28.77 0.28 1.76
C ARG A 396 27.50 -0.48 2.14
N PHE A 397 26.38 -0.13 1.52
CA PHE A 397 25.18 -0.94 1.65
C PHE A 397 25.49 -2.32 1.07
N GLY A 398 25.18 -3.38 1.84
CA GLY A 398 25.39 -4.73 1.36
C GLY A 398 24.56 -4.93 0.11
N SER A 399 25.16 -5.50 -0.94
CA SER A 399 24.43 -5.87 -2.18
C SER A 399 23.35 -6.95 -1.99
N ALA A 400 23.12 -7.38 -0.75
CA ALA A 400 22.17 -8.39 -0.34
C ALA A 400 20.73 -7.90 -0.54
N GLY A 401 20.25 -8.03 -1.78
CA GLY A 401 18.90 -7.66 -2.21
C GLY A 401 18.79 -7.30 -3.69
N GLN A 402 19.90 -7.00 -4.38
CA GLN A 402 19.90 -6.81 -5.84
C GLN A 402 19.80 -8.16 -6.59
N GLN A 403 18.80 -9.00 -6.30
CA GLN A 403 18.35 -10.01 -7.24
C GLN A 403 17.36 -9.37 -8.21
N GLY A 404 17.92 -8.58 -9.13
CA GLY A 404 17.13 -7.88 -10.13
C GLY A 404 17.93 -6.85 -10.90
N SER A 405 19.24 -7.05 -11.15
CA SER A 405 19.91 -6.26 -12.18
C SER A 405 19.38 -6.73 -13.54
N THR A 406 18.23 -6.23 -13.95
CA THR A 406 17.84 -6.21 -15.36
C THR A 406 18.86 -5.32 -16.05
N GLN A 407 19.90 -5.94 -16.61
CA GLN A 407 20.73 -5.27 -17.61
C GLN A 407 19.79 -4.74 -18.68
N SER A 408 19.65 -3.41 -18.75
CA SER A 408 18.85 -2.73 -19.75
C SER A 408 19.54 -2.87 -21.10
N ILE A 409 19.28 -3.99 -21.76
CA ILE A 409 19.46 -4.06 -23.21
C ILE A 409 18.54 -2.96 -23.77
N PRO A 410 19.03 -2.04 -24.62
CA PRO A 410 18.18 -1.05 -25.25
C PRO A 410 17.14 -1.77 -26.12
N GLN A 411 15.96 -2.01 -25.55
CA GLN A 411 14.83 -2.61 -26.24
C GLN A 411 14.18 -1.53 -27.09
N THR A 412 14.07 -1.78 -28.39
CA THR A 412 13.30 -0.93 -29.30
C THR A 412 11.83 -1.01 -28.91
N SER A 413 11.26 0.09 -28.41
CA SER A 413 9.84 0.17 -28.09
C SER A 413 9.00 0.39 -29.37
N GLU A 414 7.96 -0.41 -29.54
CA GLU A 414 6.91 -0.16 -30.54
C GLU A 414 5.85 0.78 -29.96
N ASN A 415 5.31 1.66 -30.81
CA ASN A 415 4.20 2.53 -30.44
C ASN A 415 3.00 2.18 -31.31
N ALA A 416 1.84 2.03 -30.68
CA ALA A 416 0.55 1.99 -31.37
C ALA A 416 -0.40 3.01 -30.74
N TYR A 417 -1.43 3.38 -31.49
CA TYR A 417 -2.46 4.29 -31.03
C TYR A 417 -3.79 3.56 -31.11
N ALA A 418 -4.67 3.84 -30.16
CA ALA A 418 -6.04 3.40 -30.24
C ALA A 418 -6.97 4.54 -29.83
N TYR A 419 -8.21 4.44 -30.28
CA TYR A 419 -9.15 5.54 -30.29
C TYR A 419 -10.46 5.13 -29.64
N PHE A 420 -11.13 6.09 -29.03
CA PHE A 420 -12.50 5.91 -28.54
C PHE A 420 -13.23 7.26 -28.55
N GLU A 421 -14.28 7.38 -29.34
CA GLU A 421 -15.11 8.60 -29.41
C GLU A 421 -14.25 9.87 -29.60
N GLY A 422 -13.25 9.84 -30.50
CA GLY A 422 -12.33 10.96 -30.72
C GLY A 422 -11.31 11.24 -29.60
N LEU A 423 -11.15 10.34 -28.62
CA LEU A 423 -10.01 10.33 -27.70
C LEU A 423 -8.93 9.42 -28.24
N ARG A 424 -7.66 9.76 -28.00
CA ARG A 424 -6.50 8.98 -28.42
C ARG A 424 -5.68 8.56 -27.21
N PHE A 425 -5.24 7.31 -27.19
CA PHE A 425 -4.29 6.79 -26.22
C PHE A 425 -3.13 6.10 -26.94
N ARG A 426 -1.93 6.24 -26.39
CA ARG A 426 -0.71 5.69 -26.96
C ARG A 426 -0.26 4.48 -26.16
N ILE A 427 -0.12 3.34 -26.81
CA ILE A 427 0.39 2.09 -26.24
C ILE A 427 1.85 1.95 -26.67
N LYS A 428 2.77 2.01 -25.71
CA LYS A 428 4.20 1.76 -25.88
C LYS A 428 4.50 0.35 -25.40
N SER A 429 5.01 -0.52 -26.26
CA SER A 429 5.34 -1.91 -25.89
C SER A 429 6.81 -2.20 -26.15
N THR A 430 7.49 -2.86 -25.21
CA THR A 430 8.81 -3.46 -25.49
C THR A 430 8.72 -4.87 -26.07
N VAL A 431 7.50 -5.41 -26.17
CA VAL A 431 7.19 -6.73 -26.75
C VAL A 431 6.82 -6.55 -28.22
N PRO A 432 7.59 -7.14 -29.17
CA PRO A 432 7.32 -7.00 -30.60
C PRO A 432 5.92 -7.48 -31.00
N GLY A 433 5.21 -6.69 -31.81
CA GLY A 433 3.88 -6.99 -32.32
C GLY A 433 2.71 -6.78 -31.35
N LEU A 434 2.99 -6.72 -30.04
CA LEU A 434 1.94 -6.60 -29.01
C LEU A 434 1.19 -5.27 -29.10
N ALA A 435 1.88 -4.16 -29.35
CA ALA A 435 1.25 -2.85 -29.47
C ALA A 435 0.18 -2.84 -30.59
N LYS A 436 0.51 -3.44 -31.74
CA LYS A 436 -0.42 -3.57 -32.88
C LYS A 436 -1.62 -4.47 -32.54
N LYS A 437 -1.37 -5.63 -31.94
CA LYS A 437 -2.43 -6.57 -31.50
C LYS A 437 -3.41 -5.90 -30.54
N LEU A 438 -2.90 -5.10 -29.59
CA LEU A 438 -3.72 -4.37 -28.63
C LEU A 438 -4.55 -3.27 -29.28
N THR A 439 -4.03 -2.58 -30.30
CA THR A 439 -4.84 -1.64 -31.09
C THR A 439 -5.95 -2.35 -31.85
N GLU A 440 -5.69 -3.51 -32.44
CA GLU A 440 -6.70 -4.29 -33.18
C GLU A 440 -7.84 -4.80 -32.27
N MET A 441 -7.60 -4.93 -30.96
CA MET A 441 -8.61 -5.28 -29.96
C MET A 441 -9.54 -4.13 -29.58
N LEU A 442 -9.23 -2.91 -29.96
CA LEU A 442 -10.10 -1.75 -29.70
C LEU A 442 -10.75 -1.36 -31.02
N TYR A 443 -12.02 -0.94 -30.97
CA TYR A 443 -12.67 -0.48 -32.20
C TYR A 443 -12.00 0.82 -32.66
N ASP A 444 -11.26 0.73 -33.76
CA ASP A 444 -10.64 1.89 -34.40
C ASP A 444 -11.75 2.71 -35.07
N ASP A 445 -11.99 3.91 -34.54
CA ASP A 445 -12.76 4.93 -35.24
C ASP A 445 -11.82 5.63 -36.23
N ILE A 446 -12.34 5.94 -37.42
CA ILE A 446 -11.59 6.47 -38.58
C ILE A 446 -10.58 7.53 -38.12
N GLU A 447 -9.31 7.41 -38.57
CA GLU A 447 -8.21 8.34 -38.21
C GLU A 447 -8.69 9.80 -38.14
N HIS A 448 -8.85 10.32 -36.92
CA HIS A 448 -9.16 11.72 -36.69
C HIS A 448 -7.84 12.50 -36.57
N PRO A 449 -7.49 13.37 -37.53
CA PRO A 449 -6.14 13.90 -37.66
C PRO A 449 -5.66 14.83 -36.52
N GLU A 450 -6.48 15.16 -35.51
CA GLU A 450 -6.13 16.19 -34.50
C GLU A 450 -6.63 15.89 -33.07
N THR A 451 -6.41 14.69 -32.53
CA THR A 451 -6.84 14.35 -31.15
C THR A 451 -5.68 14.33 -30.16
N ASN A 452 -5.85 14.98 -29.00
CA ASN A 452 -4.86 14.94 -27.91
C ASN A 452 -4.71 13.52 -27.37
N VAL A 453 -3.46 13.09 -27.12
CA VAL A 453 -3.20 11.84 -26.39
C VAL A 453 -3.59 12.06 -24.93
N ILE A 454 -4.62 11.36 -24.45
CA ILE A 454 -5.09 11.49 -23.07
C ILE A 454 -4.40 10.53 -22.10
N ALA A 455 -3.69 9.52 -22.62
CA ALA A 455 -2.97 8.54 -21.82
C ALA A 455 -1.82 7.91 -22.61
N ASP A 456 -0.69 7.75 -21.92
CA ASP A 456 0.44 6.92 -22.36
C ASP A 456 0.43 5.63 -21.54
N ILE A 457 0.36 4.48 -22.20
CA ILE A 457 0.36 3.17 -21.56
C ILE A 457 1.64 2.47 -21.96
N GLU A 458 2.39 1.99 -20.99
CA GLU A 458 3.64 1.29 -21.20
C GLU A 458 3.48 -0.19 -20.85
N VAL A 459 3.84 -1.07 -21.77
CA VAL A 459 3.85 -2.52 -21.59
C VAL A 459 5.29 -3.01 -21.67
N LYS A 460 5.80 -3.59 -20.58
CA LYS A 460 7.15 -4.17 -20.51
C LYS A 460 7.07 -5.67 -20.24
N SER A 461 7.90 -6.45 -20.93
CA SER A 461 8.12 -7.85 -20.53
C SER A 461 9.14 -7.93 -19.39
N LEU A 462 8.80 -8.72 -18.37
CA LEU A 462 9.66 -9.15 -17.27
C LEU A 462 9.81 -10.68 -17.32
N GLY A 463 10.52 -11.18 -18.34
CA GLY A 463 10.68 -12.61 -18.57
C GLY A 463 9.36 -13.25 -19.02
N LYS A 464 8.73 -14.05 -18.14
CA LYS A 464 7.43 -14.66 -18.43
C LYS A 464 6.24 -13.73 -18.15
N ALA A 465 6.43 -12.74 -17.29
CA ALA A 465 5.38 -11.81 -16.88
C ALA A 465 5.42 -10.51 -17.71
N PHE A 466 4.35 -9.73 -17.65
CA PHE A 466 4.25 -8.41 -18.28
C PHE A 466 3.84 -7.36 -17.25
N LEU A 467 4.43 -6.17 -17.33
CA LEU A 467 4.00 -4.99 -16.59
C LEU A 467 3.22 -4.08 -17.50
N VAL A 468 2.03 -3.69 -17.08
CA VAL A 468 1.21 -2.65 -17.70
C VAL A 468 1.24 -1.43 -16.79
N ARG A 469 1.77 -0.33 -17.28
CA ARG A 469 1.93 0.92 -16.55
C ARG A 469 1.17 2.05 -17.25
N LEU A 470 0.51 2.87 -16.46
CA LEU A 470 -0.10 4.14 -16.86
C LEU A 470 0.45 5.18 -15.87
N PRO A 471 1.02 6.33 -16.30
CA PRO A 471 1.78 7.23 -15.42
C PRO A 471 1.08 7.64 -14.12
N GLU A 472 -0.24 7.74 -14.15
CA GLU A 472 -1.07 8.18 -13.01
C GLU A 472 -1.81 7.02 -12.31
N ALA A 473 -1.49 5.76 -12.63
CA ALA A 473 -2.13 4.60 -12.00
C ALA A 473 -1.09 3.57 -11.52
N PRO A 474 -1.40 2.77 -10.48
CA PRO A 474 -0.53 1.71 -10.00
C PRO A 474 -0.10 0.78 -11.13
N THR A 475 1.08 0.18 -11.08
CA THR A 475 1.51 -0.77 -12.12
C THR A 475 0.76 -2.09 -11.96
N THR A 476 0.26 -2.67 -13.06
CA THR A 476 -0.37 -4.01 -13.03
C THR A 476 0.58 -5.03 -13.64
N ARG A 477 0.93 -6.05 -12.86
CA ARG A 477 1.66 -7.22 -13.34
C ARG A 477 0.67 -8.29 -13.78
N VAL A 478 0.89 -8.88 -14.95
CA VAL A 478 0.14 -10.04 -15.45
C VAL A 478 1.08 -11.18 -15.76
N ALA A 479 0.60 -12.40 -15.56
CA ALA A 479 1.43 -13.60 -15.67
C ALA A 479 1.62 -14.02 -17.13
N GLU A 480 0.63 -13.74 -17.98
CA GLU A 480 0.61 -14.17 -19.38
C GLU A 480 0.30 -13.02 -20.34
N GLU A 481 0.76 -13.13 -21.60
CA GLU A 481 0.52 -12.10 -22.62
C GLU A 481 -0.98 -11.93 -22.89
N ALA A 482 -1.75 -13.02 -22.82
CA ALA A 482 -3.19 -13.04 -23.06
C ALA A 482 -3.98 -12.19 -22.04
N GLU A 483 -3.41 -11.92 -20.86
CA GLU A 483 -4.03 -11.11 -19.80
C GLU A 483 -3.76 -9.60 -19.96
N VAL A 484 -2.74 -9.22 -20.76
CA VAL A 484 -2.34 -7.82 -20.98
C VAL A 484 -3.51 -6.94 -21.45
N PRO A 485 -4.35 -7.36 -22.42
CA PRO A 485 -5.48 -6.53 -22.85
C PRO A 485 -6.45 -6.21 -21.71
N GLY A 486 -6.79 -7.21 -20.89
CA GLY A 486 -7.65 -7.01 -19.72
C GLY A 486 -7.05 -6.04 -18.70
N ALA A 487 -5.75 -6.13 -18.45
CA ALA A 487 -5.04 -5.19 -17.58
C ALA A 487 -5.01 -3.75 -18.13
N ILE A 488 -4.88 -3.59 -19.45
CA ILE A 488 -4.95 -2.28 -20.11
C ILE A 488 -6.36 -1.69 -19.99
N LEU A 489 -7.39 -2.47 -20.27
CA LEU A 489 -8.78 -2.04 -20.18
C LEU A 489 -9.13 -1.56 -18.78
N LYS A 490 -8.74 -2.31 -17.74
CA LYS A 490 -8.93 -1.92 -16.33
C LYS A 490 -8.35 -0.55 -15.99
N LYS A 491 -7.28 -0.12 -16.68
CA LYS A 491 -6.66 1.21 -16.49
C LYS A 491 -7.29 2.31 -17.33
N ILE A 492 -7.65 2.00 -18.58
CA ILE A 492 -8.19 2.99 -19.52
C ILE A 492 -9.64 3.32 -19.19
N ILE A 493 -10.45 2.33 -18.81
CA ILE A 493 -11.89 2.49 -18.59
C ILE A 493 -12.20 3.62 -17.59
N PRO A 494 -11.57 3.70 -16.40
CA PRO A 494 -11.80 4.82 -15.48
C PRO A 494 -11.42 6.19 -16.05
N LEU A 495 -10.40 6.27 -16.91
CA LEU A 495 -10.03 7.51 -17.58
C LEU A 495 -11.11 7.93 -18.59
N LEU A 496 -11.53 7.01 -19.46
CA LEU A 496 -12.57 7.28 -20.46
C LEU A 496 -13.90 7.65 -19.80
N ALA A 497 -14.27 6.94 -18.73
CA ALA A 497 -15.45 7.22 -17.94
C ALA A 497 -15.47 8.67 -17.40
N ARG A 498 -14.32 9.17 -16.93
CA ARG A 498 -14.19 10.57 -16.45
C ARG A 498 -14.22 11.59 -17.60
N THR A 499 -13.64 11.27 -18.75
CA THR A 499 -13.54 12.19 -19.90
C THR A 499 -14.80 12.23 -20.76
N ARG A 500 -15.55 11.12 -20.84
CA ARG A 500 -16.77 10.96 -21.66
C ARG A 500 -18.01 10.91 -20.77
N ARG A 501 -18.27 12.02 -20.07
CA ARG A 501 -19.43 12.18 -19.15
C ARG A 501 -20.81 12.12 -19.83
N HIS A 502 -20.86 12.20 -21.15
CA HIS A 502 -22.08 11.98 -21.93
C HIS A 502 -22.38 10.48 -22.15
N CYS A 503 -21.53 9.60 -21.63
CA CYS A 503 -21.77 8.16 -21.58
C CYS A 503 -22.04 7.70 -20.14
N CYS A 504 -22.97 6.76 -19.98
CA CYS A 504 -23.13 5.96 -18.79
C CYS A 504 -22.31 4.67 -18.97
N TRP A 505 -21.41 4.35 -18.03
CA TRP A 505 -20.53 3.20 -18.14
C TRP A 505 -20.96 2.09 -17.19
N LEU A 506 -21.27 0.92 -17.74
CA LEU A 506 -21.68 -0.26 -17.00
C LEU A 506 -20.72 -1.43 -17.24
N ALA A 507 -20.45 -2.23 -16.22
CA ALA A 507 -19.76 -3.51 -16.33
C ALA A 507 -20.78 -4.60 -16.66
N GLY A 508 -20.59 -5.27 -17.79
CA GLY A 508 -21.58 -6.21 -18.33
C GLY A 508 -21.18 -6.73 -19.70
N MET A 509 -22.12 -7.42 -20.35
CA MET A 509 -22.04 -7.76 -21.77
C MET A 509 -23.25 -7.24 -22.55
N ALA A 510 -23.07 -6.94 -23.83
CA ALA A 510 -24.13 -6.56 -24.75
C ALA A 510 -24.33 -7.66 -25.79
N LEU A 511 -25.56 -8.14 -25.94
CA LEU A 511 -25.91 -9.23 -26.83
C LEU A 511 -27.01 -8.80 -27.80
N ARG A 512 -26.95 -9.30 -29.03
CA ARG A 512 -27.94 -9.03 -30.08
C ARG A 512 -28.53 -10.31 -30.64
N ARG A 513 -29.84 -10.34 -30.82
CA ARG A 513 -30.53 -11.42 -31.53
C ARG A 513 -31.80 -10.90 -32.19
N SER A 514 -32.04 -11.32 -33.43
CA SER A 514 -33.22 -10.90 -34.21
C SER A 514 -33.42 -9.37 -34.25
N GLY A 515 -32.33 -8.60 -34.33
CA GLY A 515 -32.36 -7.14 -34.36
C GLY A 515 -32.59 -6.46 -33.00
N LYS A 516 -32.77 -7.23 -31.94
CA LYS A 516 -32.95 -6.73 -30.56
C LYS A 516 -31.64 -6.80 -29.78
N THR A 517 -31.37 -5.77 -28.99
CA THR A 517 -30.13 -5.66 -28.20
C THR A 517 -30.45 -5.62 -26.72
N ILE A 518 -29.82 -6.51 -25.94
CA ILE A 518 -29.91 -6.52 -24.48
C ILE A 518 -28.56 -6.20 -23.85
N LEU A 519 -28.60 -5.60 -22.68
CA LEU A 519 -27.47 -5.57 -21.76
C LEU A 519 -27.65 -6.60 -20.67
N VAL A 520 -26.61 -7.36 -20.40
CA VAL A 520 -26.56 -8.34 -19.31
C VAL A 520 -25.55 -7.87 -18.27
N LEU A 521 -26.03 -7.66 -17.04
CA LEU A 521 -25.26 -7.17 -15.89
C LEU A 521 -25.22 -8.24 -14.78
N GLY A 522 -24.47 -8.02 -13.70
CA GLY A 522 -24.40 -8.94 -12.54
C GLY A 522 -23.44 -10.11 -12.74
N ASP A 523 -23.88 -11.35 -12.48
CA ASP A 523 -23.08 -12.58 -12.55
C ASP A 523 -22.87 -13.07 -13.99
N TRP A 524 -22.50 -12.18 -14.90
CA TRP A 524 -22.37 -12.45 -16.33
C TRP A 524 -21.04 -13.13 -16.69
N SER A 525 -20.00 -12.93 -15.88
CA SER A 525 -18.65 -13.48 -16.06
C SER A 525 -18.42 -14.80 -15.30
N ALA A 526 -19.45 -15.36 -14.65
CA ALA A 526 -19.32 -16.63 -13.97
C ALA A 526 -19.12 -17.77 -14.99
N GLU A 527 -18.03 -18.52 -14.84
CA GLU A 527 -17.73 -19.69 -15.66
C GLU A 527 -18.20 -20.98 -14.97
N ASP A 528 -18.68 -21.95 -15.76
CA ASP A 528 -18.87 -23.33 -15.33
C ASP A 528 -18.16 -24.27 -16.30
N ALA A 529 -17.25 -25.09 -15.78
CA ALA A 529 -16.39 -25.96 -16.59
C ALA A 529 -15.68 -25.24 -17.76
N GLY A 530 -15.33 -23.96 -17.58
CA GLY A 530 -14.67 -23.13 -18.60
C GLY A 530 -15.58 -22.62 -19.72
N ILE A 531 -16.91 -22.71 -19.54
CA ILE A 531 -17.91 -22.12 -20.45
C ILE A 531 -18.57 -20.95 -19.72
N GLY A 532 -18.56 -19.77 -20.33
CA GLY A 532 -19.25 -18.58 -19.82
C GLY A 532 -20.69 -18.46 -20.32
N LEU A 533 -21.48 -17.57 -19.71
CA LEU A 533 -22.85 -17.26 -20.16
C LEU A 533 -22.89 -16.76 -21.61
N ALA A 534 -21.89 -15.97 -22.02
CA ALA A 534 -21.77 -15.48 -23.39
C ALA A 534 -21.63 -16.63 -24.40
N ASP A 535 -20.84 -17.66 -24.09
CA ASP A 535 -20.65 -18.82 -24.97
C ASP A 535 -21.92 -19.66 -25.08
N ALA A 536 -22.62 -19.87 -23.94
CA ALA A 536 -23.89 -20.59 -23.92
C ALA A 536 -24.93 -19.87 -24.81
N LEU A 537 -25.08 -18.56 -24.65
CA LEU A 537 -25.99 -17.76 -25.48
C LEU A 537 -25.53 -17.69 -26.94
N GLY A 538 -24.22 -17.65 -27.19
CA GLY A 538 -23.65 -17.70 -28.54
C GLY A 538 -24.05 -18.96 -29.32
N ARG A 539 -24.08 -20.13 -28.65
CA ARG A 539 -24.54 -21.40 -29.25
C ARG A 539 -26.02 -21.36 -29.66
N ASP A 540 -26.81 -20.55 -28.97
CA ASP A 540 -28.23 -20.33 -29.26
C ASP A 540 -28.45 -19.19 -30.26
N GLY A 541 -27.39 -18.66 -30.87
CA GLY A 541 -27.48 -17.65 -31.92
C GLY A 541 -27.55 -16.20 -31.43
N TRP A 542 -27.22 -15.94 -30.16
CA TRP A 542 -26.97 -14.57 -29.70
C TRP A 542 -25.60 -14.08 -30.18
N GLN A 543 -25.54 -12.85 -30.66
CA GLN A 543 -24.32 -12.21 -31.12
C GLN A 543 -23.77 -11.28 -30.03
N LEU A 544 -22.54 -11.51 -29.58
CA LEU A 544 -21.85 -10.62 -28.65
C LEU A 544 -21.40 -9.34 -29.36
N LEU A 545 -21.85 -8.20 -28.83
CA LEU A 545 -21.50 -6.86 -29.33
C LEU A 545 -20.36 -6.19 -28.54
N GLY A 546 -20.17 -6.60 -27.29
CA GLY A 546 -19.14 -6.08 -26.39
C GLY A 546 -19.29 -6.64 -24.98
N ASP A 547 -18.23 -6.58 -24.18
CA ASP A 547 -18.23 -7.02 -22.79
C ASP A 547 -17.34 -6.13 -21.92
N THR A 548 -17.26 -6.45 -20.63
CA THR A 548 -16.40 -5.83 -19.61
C THR A 548 -16.78 -4.39 -19.27
N ALA A 549 -16.90 -3.51 -20.27
CA ALA A 549 -17.33 -2.14 -20.13
C ALA A 549 -18.21 -1.71 -21.31
N LEU A 550 -19.40 -1.24 -20.98
CA LEU A 550 -20.48 -0.90 -21.89
C LEU A 550 -20.77 0.61 -21.77
N PRO A 551 -20.18 1.44 -22.65
CA PRO A 551 -20.53 2.85 -22.71
C PRO A 551 -21.85 3.05 -23.45
N LEU A 552 -22.82 3.65 -22.77
CA LEU A 552 -24.13 4.00 -23.31
C LEU A 552 -24.26 5.51 -23.43
N ARG A 553 -24.58 6.04 -24.62
CA ARG A 553 -24.81 7.49 -24.77
C ARG A 553 -26.05 7.89 -23.99
N THR A 554 -25.95 8.89 -23.12
CA THR A 554 -27.06 9.30 -22.25
C THR A 554 -28.20 10.01 -22.98
N GLN A 555 -28.03 10.32 -24.27
CA GLN A 555 -29.04 11.00 -25.09
C GLN A 555 -30.09 10.04 -25.63
N ASP A 556 -29.68 8.86 -26.07
CA ASP A 556 -30.52 7.89 -26.78
C ASP A 556 -30.32 6.45 -26.29
N TRP A 557 -29.48 6.25 -25.28
CA TRP A 557 -29.10 4.94 -24.73
C TRP A 557 -28.58 3.97 -25.79
N SER A 558 -27.95 4.49 -26.84
CA SER A 558 -27.23 3.68 -27.80
C SER A 558 -25.92 3.17 -27.22
N LEU A 559 -25.60 1.90 -27.51
CA LEU A 559 -24.30 1.31 -27.18
C LEU A 559 -23.23 1.91 -28.09
N VAL A 560 -22.12 2.36 -27.50
CA VAL A 560 -20.91 2.73 -28.22
C VAL A 560 -19.97 1.52 -28.24
N PRO A 561 -19.60 0.97 -29.41
CA PRO A 561 -18.66 -0.14 -29.48
C PRO A 561 -17.30 0.26 -28.88
N PHE A 562 -16.77 -0.53 -27.96
CA PHE A 562 -15.53 -0.20 -27.24
C PHE A 562 -14.43 -1.24 -27.42
N THR A 563 -14.71 -2.51 -27.14
CA THR A 563 -13.74 -3.61 -27.20
C THR A 563 -14.15 -4.70 -28.18
N ARG A 564 -13.17 -5.22 -28.92
CA ARG A 564 -13.27 -6.48 -29.64
C ARG A 564 -12.79 -7.60 -28.74
N ILE A 565 -13.57 -8.67 -28.68
CA ILE A 565 -13.23 -9.88 -27.93
C ILE A 565 -12.92 -10.94 -28.96
N ASP A 566 -11.76 -11.58 -28.82
CA ASP A 566 -11.36 -12.70 -29.66
C ASP A 566 -12.14 -13.94 -29.21
N ASN A 567 -13.41 -14.03 -29.61
CA ASN A 567 -14.26 -15.18 -29.34
C ASN A 567 -14.40 -16.07 -30.59
N ASN A 568 -14.56 -17.38 -30.36
CA ASN A 568 -14.67 -18.38 -31.42
C ASN A 568 -15.90 -18.22 -32.34
N TYR A 569 -16.77 -17.25 -32.07
CA TYR A 569 -18.09 -17.10 -32.69
C TYR A 569 -18.17 -15.99 -33.75
N GLY A 570 -17.05 -15.32 -34.05
CA GLY A 570 -16.96 -14.32 -35.11
C GLY A 570 -17.67 -13.02 -34.75
N GLN A 571 -16.89 -11.98 -34.42
CA GLN A 571 -17.48 -10.70 -34.08
C GLN A 571 -17.91 -9.91 -35.33
N PRO A 572 -19.06 -9.21 -35.27
CA PRO A 572 -19.46 -8.28 -36.31
C PRO A 572 -18.41 -7.16 -36.47
N SER A 573 -18.22 -6.71 -37.71
CA SER A 573 -17.39 -5.52 -37.93
C SER A 573 -18.03 -4.29 -37.27
N LEU A 574 -17.26 -3.23 -37.02
CA LEU A 574 -17.81 -1.99 -36.46
C LEU A 574 -19.00 -1.46 -37.28
N GLN A 575 -18.94 -1.63 -38.61
CA GLN A 575 -20.01 -1.25 -39.53
C GLN A 575 -21.29 -2.07 -39.32
N ASP A 576 -21.17 -3.34 -38.94
CA ASP A 576 -22.30 -4.25 -38.70
C ASP A 576 -22.92 -4.09 -37.30
N ILE A 577 -22.16 -3.55 -36.33
CA ILE A 577 -22.67 -3.25 -34.99
C ILE A 577 -23.54 -1.99 -35.04
N GLY A 578 -23.02 -0.94 -35.69
CA GLY A 578 -23.64 0.39 -35.64
C GLY A 578 -23.66 0.94 -34.20
N ASN A 579 -24.66 1.76 -33.89
CA ASN A 579 -24.94 2.25 -32.53
C ASN A 579 -26.31 1.72 -32.09
N PRO A 580 -26.41 0.43 -31.70
CA PRO A 580 -27.70 -0.17 -31.43
C PRO A 580 -28.30 0.43 -30.16
N THR A 581 -29.59 0.77 -30.23
CA THR A 581 -30.39 1.15 -29.05
C THR A 581 -30.63 -0.08 -28.18
N ILE A 582 -30.57 0.09 -26.87
CA ILE A 582 -30.83 -1.01 -25.93
C ILE A 582 -32.35 -1.22 -25.78
N ASP A 583 -32.82 -2.42 -26.06
CA ASP A 583 -34.23 -2.81 -25.91
C ASP A 583 -34.57 -3.25 -24.48
N ALA A 584 -33.64 -3.88 -23.78
CA ALA A 584 -33.82 -4.33 -22.39
C ALA A 584 -32.49 -4.45 -21.64
N ILE A 585 -32.55 -4.33 -20.31
CA ILE A 585 -31.42 -4.62 -19.41
C ILE A 585 -31.80 -5.82 -18.55
N VAL A 586 -30.90 -6.77 -18.41
CA VAL A 586 -31.10 -7.99 -17.62
C VAL A 586 -29.99 -8.11 -16.59
N TYR A 587 -30.36 -8.12 -15.32
CA TYR A 587 -29.46 -8.41 -14.22
C TYR A 587 -29.45 -9.90 -13.93
N CYS A 588 -28.32 -10.56 -14.15
CA CYS A 588 -28.13 -11.98 -13.93
C CYS A 588 -27.70 -12.27 -12.50
N ALA A 589 -28.38 -13.22 -11.85
CA ALA A 589 -28.00 -13.75 -10.55
C ALA A 589 -27.96 -15.28 -10.63
N ARG A 590 -26.78 -15.87 -10.44
CA ARG A 590 -26.63 -17.33 -10.48
C ARG A 590 -27.02 -17.93 -9.13
N GLN A 591 -28.06 -18.76 -9.11
CA GLN A 591 -28.59 -19.35 -7.89
C GLN A 591 -28.62 -20.88 -8.01
N LEU A 592 -27.72 -21.56 -7.29
CA LEU A 592 -27.44 -23.00 -7.41
C LEU A 592 -28.62 -23.94 -7.13
N GLN A 593 -29.75 -23.44 -6.62
CA GLN A 593 -30.91 -24.26 -6.21
C GLN A 593 -32.26 -23.76 -6.70
N ASN A 594 -32.29 -22.73 -7.56
CA ASN A 594 -33.54 -22.14 -8.02
C ASN A 594 -33.88 -22.51 -9.46
N HIS A 595 -35.19 -22.57 -9.73
CA HIS A 595 -35.71 -22.63 -11.08
C HIS A 595 -35.34 -21.36 -11.84
N THR A 596 -35.05 -21.53 -13.13
CA THR A 596 -34.76 -20.39 -14.00
C THR A 596 -36.01 -19.53 -14.13
N ALA A 597 -35.88 -18.24 -13.78
CA ALA A 597 -36.98 -17.30 -13.75
C ALA A 597 -36.50 -15.92 -14.22
N LEU A 598 -37.36 -15.25 -14.99
CA LEU A 598 -37.16 -13.89 -15.46
C LEU A 598 -38.34 -13.04 -15.01
N PHE A 599 -38.08 -11.94 -14.33
CA PHE A 599 -39.13 -11.02 -13.89
C PHE A 599 -38.66 -9.57 -13.98
N GLN A 600 -39.61 -8.66 -14.22
CA GLN A 600 -39.33 -7.24 -14.34
C GLN A 600 -39.09 -6.62 -12.96
N LEU A 601 -38.06 -5.79 -12.85
CA LEU A 601 -37.74 -5.04 -11.64
C LEU A 601 -38.52 -3.73 -11.58
N SER A 602 -38.80 -3.26 -10.37
CA SER A 602 -39.25 -1.88 -10.17
C SER A 602 -38.11 -0.91 -10.55
N PRO A 603 -38.41 0.36 -10.92
CA PRO A 603 -37.37 1.33 -11.23
C PRO A 603 -36.34 1.51 -10.11
N SER A 604 -36.77 1.48 -8.84
CA SER A 604 -35.86 1.58 -7.69
C SER A 604 -34.94 0.37 -7.54
N ALA A 605 -35.47 -0.84 -7.73
CA ALA A 605 -34.67 -2.06 -7.70
C ALA A 605 -33.68 -2.11 -8.87
N ALA A 606 -34.12 -1.69 -10.06
CA ALA A 606 -33.28 -1.58 -11.25
C ALA A 606 -32.09 -0.64 -11.03
N VAL A 607 -32.32 0.56 -10.47
CA VAL A 607 -31.25 1.51 -10.16
C VAL A 607 -30.28 0.92 -9.13
N ALA A 608 -30.77 0.22 -8.11
CA ALA A 608 -29.91 -0.41 -7.11
C ALA A 608 -28.97 -1.45 -7.72
N GLU A 609 -29.50 -2.32 -8.58
CA GLU A 609 -28.69 -3.37 -9.25
C GLU A 609 -27.73 -2.79 -10.29
N MET A 610 -28.17 -1.81 -11.09
CA MET A 610 -27.28 -1.13 -12.04
C MET A 610 -26.17 -0.33 -11.35
N THR A 611 -26.43 0.21 -10.14
CA THR A 611 -25.41 0.92 -9.34
C THR A 611 -24.22 0.02 -9.03
N ARG A 612 -24.47 -1.26 -8.68
CA ARG A 612 -23.42 -2.26 -8.43
C ARG A 612 -22.57 -2.57 -9.65
N SER A 613 -23.17 -2.43 -10.83
CA SER A 613 -22.50 -2.64 -12.12
C SER A 613 -21.96 -1.35 -12.72
N SER A 614 -22.12 -0.20 -12.06
CA SER A 614 -21.71 1.09 -12.63
C SER A 614 -20.25 1.38 -12.36
N ILE A 615 -19.51 1.60 -13.45
CA ILE A 615 -18.08 1.91 -13.42
C ILE A 615 -17.82 3.34 -12.96
N THR A 616 -18.72 4.28 -13.27
CA THR A 616 -18.58 5.70 -12.89
C THR A 616 -18.99 5.98 -11.46
N PHE A 617 -19.76 5.10 -10.82
CA PHE A 617 -20.36 5.34 -9.51
C PHE A 617 -19.34 5.74 -8.43
N PRO A 618 -18.16 5.10 -8.29
CA PRO A 618 -17.16 5.53 -7.30
C PRO A 618 -16.66 6.96 -7.50
N SER A 619 -16.64 7.45 -8.74
CA SER A 619 -16.04 8.74 -9.11
C SER A 619 -17.02 9.91 -9.21
N ASP A 620 -18.31 9.67 -9.49
CA ASP A 620 -19.33 10.71 -9.67
C ASP A 620 -20.72 10.14 -9.32
N ARG A 621 -20.99 9.98 -8.02
CA ARG A 621 -22.20 9.31 -7.50
C ARG A 621 -23.49 9.99 -7.98
N ASP A 622 -23.58 11.31 -7.85
CA ASP A 622 -24.82 12.05 -8.12
C ASP A 622 -25.19 12.02 -9.60
N THR A 623 -24.23 12.28 -10.49
CA THR A 623 -24.46 12.22 -11.93
C THR A 623 -24.79 10.79 -12.36
N THR A 624 -24.10 9.81 -11.79
CA THR A 624 -24.34 8.39 -12.08
C THR A 624 -25.76 7.99 -11.69
N ILE A 625 -26.20 8.24 -10.45
CA ILE A 625 -27.55 7.91 -10.00
C ILE A 625 -28.60 8.59 -10.86
N LYS A 626 -28.41 9.88 -11.21
CA LYS A 626 -29.33 10.59 -12.10
C LYS A 626 -29.44 9.93 -13.48
N ASN A 627 -28.33 9.49 -14.05
CA ASN A 627 -28.33 8.79 -15.35
C ASN A 627 -28.98 7.41 -15.24
N LEU A 628 -28.71 6.65 -14.17
CA LEU A 628 -29.31 5.35 -13.94
C LEU A 628 -30.83 5.42 -13.73
N CYS A 629 -31.33 6.45 -13.04
CA CYS A 629 -32.78 6.67 -12.91
C CYS A 629 -33.43 6.89 -14.28
N LYS A 630 -32.86 7.79 -15.11
CA LYS A 630 -33.37 8.03 -16.47
C LYS A 630 -33.31 6.78 -17.34
N LEU A 631 -32.25 5.98 -17.20
CA LEU A 631 -32.09 4.72 -17.91
C LEU A 631 -33.19 3.73 -17.51
N ALA A 632 -33.44 3.54 -16.21
CA ALA A 632 -34.50 2.67 -15.69
C ALA A 632 -35.92 3.13 -16.05
N GLU A 633 -36.12 4.44 -16.26
CA GLU A 633 -37.38 5.00 -16.76
C GLU A 633 -37.57 4.79 -18.26
N SER A 634 -36.48 4.68 -19.02
CA SER A 634 -36.50 4.61 -20.48
C SER A 634 -36.48 3.17 -21.01
N ILE A 635 -35.82 2.26 -20.31
CA ILE A 635 -35.54 0.89 -20.75
C ILE A 635 -36.01 -0.08 -19.68
N PRO A 636 -36.81 -1.11 -20.04
CA PRO A 636 -37.26 -2.10 -19.06
C PRO A 636 -36.08 -2.92 -18.53
N VAL A 637 -36.05 -3.10 -17.21
CA VAL A 637 -35.00 -3.84 -16.51
C VAL A 637 -35.59 -5.09 -15.88
N TYR A 638 -34.93 -6.22 -16.10
CA TYR A 638 -35.33 -7.54 -15.63
C TYR A 638 -34.26 -8.15 -14.74
N GLN A 639 -34.66 -9.11 -13.90
CA GLN A 639 -33.75 -9.98 -13.18
C GLN A 639 -33.91 -11.41 -13.71
N LEU A 640 -32.79 -12.01 -14.13
CA LEU A 640 -32.70 -13.40 -14.52
C LEU A 640 -32.01 -14.20 -13.41
N CYS A 641 -32.78 -15.05 -12.74
CA CYS A 641 -32.24 -16.07 -11.85
C CYS A 641 -32.07 -17.36 -12.66
N TYR A 642 -30.90 -17.99 -12.59
CA TYR A 642 -30.64 -19.26 -13.29
C TYR A 642 -29.66 -20.14 -12.50
N SER A 643 -29.79 -21.46 -12.67
CA SER A 643 -28.91 -22.47 -12.05
C SER A 643 -27.89 -23.05 -13.03
N HIS A 644 -28.30 -23.24 -14.29
CA HIS A 644 -27.48 -23.77 -15.39
C HIS A 644 -27.41 -22.78 -16.55
N LEU A 645 -26.23 -22.61 -17.16
CA LEU A 645 -26.00 -21.63 -18.22
C LEU A 645 -26.91 -21.86 -19.43
N GLU A 646 -27.14 -23.11 -19.80
CA GLU A 646 -27.98 -23.52 -20.94
C GLU A 646 -29.46 -23.15 -20.74
N SER A 647 -29.89 -22.96 -19.50
CA SER A 647 -31.27 -22.60 -19.20
C SER A 647 -31.55 -21.10 -19.35
N ALA A 648 -30.50 -20.26 -19.44
CA ALA A 648 -30.64 -18.81 -19.45
C ALA A 648 -31.23 -18.26 -20.76
N SER A 649 -31.03 -18.95 -21.88
CA SER A 649 -31.39 -18.45 -23.21
C SER A 649 -32.90 -18.35 -23.47
N ALA A 650 -33.66 -19.39 -23.14
CA ALA A 650 -35.10 -19.42 -23.41
C ALA A 650 -35.89 -18.29 -22.70
N PRO A 651 -35.64 -17.98 -21.41
CA PRO A 651 -36.24 -16.80 -20.77
C PRO A 651 -35.85 -15.49 -21.46
N LEU A 652 -34.59 -15.32 -21.89
CA LEU A 652 -34.16 -14.10 -22.57
C LEU A 652 -34.85 -13.94 -23.94
N GLU A 653 -35.07 -15.03 -24.67
CA GLU A 653 -35.86 -15.00 -25.91
C GLU A 653 -37.30 -14.54 -25.69
N SER A 654 -37.90 -14.91 -24.55
CA SER A 654 -39.29 -14.56 -24.25
C SER A 654 -39.53 -13.05 -24.12
N LEU A 655 -38.48 -12.25 -23.86
CA LEU A 655 -38.56 -10.78 -23.84
C LEU A 655 -39.04 -10.18 -25.16
N PHE A 656 -38.93 -10.93 -26.26
CA PHE A 656 -39.22 -10.45 -27.61
C PHE A 656 -40.39 -11.16 -28.28
N ALA A 657 -40.95 -12.21 -27.66
CA ALA A 657 -42.04 -12.99 -28.24
C ALA A 657 -43.37 -12.20 -28.32
N ASP A 658 -43.61 -11.28 -27.38
CA ASP A 658 -44.87 -10.53 -27.29
C ASP A 658 -44.92 -9.27 -28.17
N SER A 659 -43.77 -8.76 -28.62
CA SER A 659 -43.73 -7.55 -29.46
C SER A 659 -44.21 -7.78 -30.90
N ASP A 660 -44.07 -8.98 -31.44
CA ASP A 660 -44.45 -9.29 -32.82
C ASP A 660 -45.97 -9.54 -32.97
N ALA A 661 -46.64 -9.97 -31.90
CA ALA A 661 -48.07 -10.27 -31.90
C ALA A 661 -48.97 -9.02 -31.98
N VAL A 662 -48.45 -7.83 -31.68
CA VAL A 662 -49.23 -6.57 -31.66
C VAL A 662 -49.11 -5.79 -32.97
N SER A 663 -48.23 -6.18 -33.89
CA SER A 663 -47.97 -5.45 -35.14
C SER A 663 -48.67 -6.00 -36.41
N GLN A 664 -49.57 -6.97 -36.27
CA GLN A 664 -50.32 -7.57 -37.39
C GLN A 664 -51.84 -7.29 -37.40
N ASP A 665 -52.34 -6.41 -36.51
CA ASP A 665 -53.68 -5.79 -36.59
C ASP A 665 -53.55 -4.29 -36.92
#